data_AF-A0A4S8M1X2-F1
#
_entry.id   AF-A0A4S8M1X2-F1
#
_cell.length_a   1.000
_cell.length_b   1.000
_cell.length_c   1.000
_cell.angle_alpha   90.00
_cell.angle_beta   90.00
_cell.angle_gamma   90.00
#
_symmetry.space_group_name_H-M   'P 1'
#
loop_
_entity.id
_entity.type
_entity.pdbx_description
1 polymer ?
#
loop_
_entity_poly.entity_id
_entity_poly.type
_entity_poly.pdbx_seq_one_letter_code
_entity_poly.pdbx_strand_id
1 'polypeptide(L)'
;MSNDTRDDPGNPNILFKSINDLEIEPYIMEKFPEKYSSLKKQYGAMELIWDDSNTDVIDLVAPHEYLEEADNTERARLEGQLDDADNTPKRPVTSTLLKSLAEAERNFYKTEAELFRTEPGYLSHRVVVDGGARHELMPDLNGDAVTLEDLLSKPRFVCQIARFAIHNTILRAGLWSVVVEFLEEVELLDATQGRMGALEKRDSLIHAVKKIVQAGMANVEDQVMRSVIGSELGKKFWRRAKNKPDFTGAEIQLLDHDTQVMNELISTLATKDDLKCSLIRFASQKHEILPGWRDSDYHNDLINSFRAASPETINQLPEHLVDLVTYLNRLDDYYDLLGGPESSRPVPFFDDVQNDNRFRRYSNNISLVQKSVEDAFLEKNVKKGSSLETASVLDKFWKEIDESARKIGRTKKLSINKIEDFVLSHVEPRWIVSKKRTRLVPSPESTSAEPEANVSQGEGSPVEPAISAVTIKPIQGEGSPVGSADSATSIKHTQGEGSPVDSADSAAIIEPIKPSEPSRSQPPEKPPADIKPYNPSRPSDSSSAVASTDEPKRVGPKVKTRPPPSSTGSSPQVPQTDDGRQADKSTLAHDLKLPFFRVPKHVYDTFEVILDPKVKGNLSWKDILFALTSIGMRYEHHTGSHCLFTPMGDIANNTPLMCPQPHGRDPTRLGHRRILLLARNMFNSYGWTKEWFGLKNKE
;
A
#
# COMPACT_ATOMS: atom_id res chain seq x y z
N MET A 1 -7.26 -24.84 28.03
CA MET A 1 -8.50 -24.56 28.78
C MET A 1 -9.65 -25.09 27.95
N SER A 2 -10.43 -26.02 28.50
CA SER A 2 -11.63 -26.55 27.86
C SER A 2 -12.70 -25.46 27.96
N ASN A 3 -13.16 -24.95 26.82
CA ASN A 3 -14.30 -24.04 26.78
C ASN A 3 -15.55 -24.88 27.05
N ASP A 4 -16.03 -24.77 28.27
CA ASP A 4 -17.28 -25.33 28.78
C ASP A 4 -18.42 -24.45 28.24
N THR A 5 -18.84 -24.72 27.00
CA THR A 5 -20.07 -24.15 26.43
C THR A 5 -21.24 -24.72 27.20
N ARG A 6 -21.96 -23.85 27.92
CA ARG A 6 -23.19 -24.19 28.64
C ARG A 6 -24.19 -24.83 27.67
N ASP A 7 -24.48 -26.11 27.90
CA ASP A 7 -25.57 -26.85 27.27
C ASP A 7 -26.91 -26.15 27.58
N ASP A 8 -27.49 -25.50 26.58
CA ASP A 8 -28.90 -25.10 26.59
C ASP A 8 -29.73 -26.27 26.04
N PRO A 9 -30.46 -27.02 26.87
CA PRO A 9 -31.11 -28.29 26.49
C PRO A 9 -32.30 -28.13 25.53
N GLY A 10 -32.54 -26.93 24.99
CA GLY A 10 -33.60 -26.65 24.03
C GLY A 10 -33.13 -26.36 22.59
N ASN A 11 -31.82 -26.32 22.34
CA ASN A 11 -31.29 -26.00 21.01
C ASN A 11 -30.58 -27.24 20.43
N PRO A 12 -30.92 -27.73 19.22
CA PRO A 12 -30.17 -28.82 18.60
C PRO A 12 -28.67 -28.49 18.59
N ASN A 13 -27.82 -29.45 18.93
CA ASN A 13 -26.38 -29.27 19.06
C ASN A 13 -25.78 -28.82 17.72
N ILE A 14 -25.56 -27.52 17.55
CA ILE A 14 -24.82 -26.96 16.42
C ILE A 14 -23.33 -27.17 16.72
N LEU A 15 -22.80 -28.33 16.33
CA LEU A 15 -21.38 -28.63 16.47
C LEU A 15 -20.61 -28.10 15.26
N PHE A 16 -19.84 -27.03 15.46
CA PHE A 16 -18.99 -26.44 14.42
C PHE A 16 -17.79 -27.35 14.11
N LYS A 17 -17.93 -28.22 13.11
CA LYS A 17 -16.80 -28.92 12.49
C LYS A 17 -16.58 -28.40 11.08
N SER A 18 -15.40 -27.81 10.84
CA SER A 18 -14.91 -27.57 9.49
C SER A 18 -14.83 -28.91 8.75
N ILE A 19 -15.49 -29.03 7.60
CA ILE A 19 -15.57 -30.24 6.76
C ILE A 19 -14.24 -30.50 6.03
N ASN A 20 -13.12 -30.51 6.75
CA ASN A 20 -11.86 -31.05 6.23
C ASN A 20 -11.68 -32.53 6.60
N ASP A 21 -12.61 -33.11 7.36
CA ASP A 21 -12.74 -34.56 7.48
C ASP A 21 -13.31 -35.10 6.16
N LEU A 22 -12.41 -35.41 5.23
CA LEU A 22 -12.64 -35.97 3.88
C LEU A 22 -13.60 -37.17 3.86
N GLU A 23 -13.87 -37.80 5.01
CA GLU A 23 -14.74 -38.95 5.15
C GLU A 23 -16.24 -38.59 5.18
N ILE A 24 -16.61 -37.36 5.58
CA ILE A 24 -18.01 -36.94 5.71
C ILE A 24 -18.57 -36.35 4.42
N GLU A 25 -17.73 -35.74 3.57
CA GLU A 25 -18.20 -35.07 2.35
C GLU A 25 -18.92 -36.02 1.38
N PRO A 26 -18.42 -37.24 1.09
CA PRO A 26 -19.15 -38.20 0.24
C PRO A 26 -20.53 -38.56 0.82
N TYR A 27 -20.62 -38.75 2.14
CA TYR A 27 -21.87 -39.05 2.84
C TYR A 27 -22.89 -37.92 2.69
N ILE A 28 -22.45 -36.68 2.89
CA ILE A 28 -23.31 -35.50 2.72
C ILE A 28 -23.75 -35.34 1.28
N MET A 29 -22.86 -35.54 0.31
CA MET A 29 -23.18 -35.45 -1.11
C MET A 29 -24.21 -36.50 -1.54
N GLU A 30 -24.15 -37.70 -0.95
CA GLU A 30 -25.14 -38.75 -1.18
C GLU A 30 -26.48 -38.41 -0.54
N LYS A 31 -26.48 -37.91 0.70
CA LYS A 31 -27.70 -37.65 1.48
C LYS A 31 -28.43 -36.36 1.10
N PHE A 32 -27.70 -35.29 0.76
CA PHE A 32 -28.24 -33.96 0.50
C PHE A 32 -27.65 -33.31 -0.77
N PRO A 33 -27.65 -33.97 -1.94
CA PRO A 33 -26.89 -33.53 -3.13
C PRO A 33 -27.22 -32.10 -3.59
N GLU A 34 -28.50 -31.76 -3.64
CA GLU A 34 -28.97 -30.44 -4.09
C GLU A 34 -28.65 -29.33 -3.10
N LYS A 35 -28.92 -29.57 -1.81
CA LYS A 35 -28.68 -28.60 -0.72
C LYS A 35 -27.18 -28.36 -0.53
N TYR A 36 -26.39 -29.44 -0.53
CA TYR A 36 -24.94 -29.38 -0.53
C TYR A 36 -24.42 -28.53 -1.71
N SER A 37 -24.85 -28.83 -2.93
CA SER A 37 -24.39 -28.10 -4.13
C SER A 37 -24.79 -26.62 -4.09
N SER A 38 -26.00 -26.31 -3.62
CA SER A 38 -26.49 -24.95 -3.48
C SER A 38 -25.71 -24.17 -2.42
N LEU A 39 -25.53 -24.72 -1.22
CA LEU A 39 -24.83 -24.08 -0.11
C LEU A 39 -23.33 -23.92 -0.41
N LYS A 40 -22.68 -24.98 -0.92
CA LYS A 40 -21.27 -24.90 -1.34
C LYS A 40 -21.09 -23.86 -2.45
N LYS A 41 -22.03 -23.76 -3.40
CA LYS A 41 -22.00 -22.71 -4.42
C LYS A 41 -22.16 -21.31 -3.82
N GLN A 42 -23.12 -21.14 -2.92
CA GLN A 42 -23.50 -19.84 -2.37
C GLN A 42 -22.46 -19.30 -1.37
N TYR A 43 -21.97 -20.15 -0.47
CA TYR A 43 -21.17 -19.73 0.69
C TYR A 43 -19.75 -20.30 0.69
N GLY A 44 -19.46 -21.33 -0.12
CA GLY A 44 -18.21 -22.08 -0.04
C GLY A 44 -18.10 -23.00 1.19
N ALA A 45 -19.03 -22.90 2.12
CA ALA A 45 -19.13 -23.69 3.34
C ALA A 45 -20.60 -24.00 3.66
N MET A 46 -20.83 -24.86 4.65
CA MET A 46 -22.16 -25.20 5.17
C MET A 46 -22.06 -25.61 6.63
N GLU A 47 -23.15 -25.44 7.37
CA GLU A 47 -23.29 -25.93 8.73
C GLU A 47 -24.08 -27.25 8.72
N LEU A 48 -23.64 -28.20 9.55
CA LEU A 48 -24.24 -29.52 9.67
C LEU A 48 -25.18 -29.52 10.87
N ILE A 49 -26.44 -29.90 10.65
CA ILE A 49 -27.39 -30.15 11.74
C ILE A 49 -27.34 -31.64 12.05
N TRP A 50 -26.98 -31.97 13.28
CA TRP A 50 -26.94 -33.34 13.78
C TRP A 50 -28.25 -33.72 14.46
N ASP A 51 -28.56 -35.01 14.48
CA ASP A 51 -29.59 -35.55 15.36
C ASP A 51 -29.23 -35.38 16.85
N ASP A 52 -30.21 -35.57 17.73
CA ASP A 52 -30.01 -35.41 19.18
C ASP A 52 -28.91 -36.33 19.74
N SER A 53 -28.63 -37.45 19.06
CA SER A 53 -27.58 -38.39 19.41
C SER A 53 -26.19 -38.04 18.86
N ASN A 54 -26.04 -36.98 18.05
CA ASN A 54 -24.81 -36.62 17.34
C ASN A 54 -24.24 -37.80 16.52
N THR A 55 -25.11 -38.68 16.04
CA THR A 55 -24.77 -39.89 15.28
C THR A 55 -24.98 -39.71 13.78
N ASP A 56 -25.90 -38.84 13.39
CA ASP A 56 -26.28 -38.64 11.99
C ASP A 56 -26.51 -37.17 11.64
N VAL A 57 -26.17 -36.78 10.41
CA VAL A 57 -26.44 -35.44 9.87
C VAL A 57 -27.86 -35.43 9.31
N ILE A 58 -28.77 -34.71 9.95
CA ILE A 58 -30.18 -34.66 9.57
C ILE A 58 -30.50 -33.54 8.58
N ASP A 59 -29.69 -32.49 8.51
CA ASP A 59 -29.84 -31.41 7.54
C ASP A 59 -28.55 -30.60 7.33
N LEU A 60 -28.54 -29.74 6.31
CA LEU A 60 -27.49 -28.75 6.05
C LEU A 60 -28.07 -27.34 6.09
N VAL A 61 -27.40 -26.36 6.69
CA VAL A 61 -27.85 -24.96 6.68
C VAL A 61 -26.77 -23.99 6.21
N ALA A 62 -27.20 -22.78 5.87
CA ALA A 62 -26.30 -21.70 5.48
C ALA A 62 -25.38 -21.34 6.65
N PRO A 63 -24.07 -21.18 6.43
CA PRO A 63 -23.08 -21.03 7.50
C PRO A 63 -23.00 -19.58 8.01
N HIS A 64 -24.14 -18.95 8.28
CA HIS A 64 -24.17 -17.52 8.65
C HIS A 64 -23.47 -17.28 9.99
N GLU A 65 -23.74 -18.10 10.99
CA GLU A 65 -23.15 -17.98 12.32
C GLU A 65 -21.65 -18.27 12.27
N TYR A 66 -21.25 -19.34 11.58
CA TYR A 66 -19.85 -19.68 11.38
C TYR A 66 -19.06 -18.57 10.68
N LEU A 67 -19.60 -17.99 9.60
CA LEU A 67 -18.91 -16.93 8.86
C LEU A 67 -18.81 -15.63 9.69
N GLU A 68 -19.86 -15.30 10.45
CA GLU A 68 -19.84 -14.16 11.36
C GLU A 68 -18.84 -14.37 12.51
N GLU A 69 -18.80 -15.55 13.10
CA GLU A 69 -17.82 -15.90 14.13
C GLU A 69 -16.38 -15.88 13.58
N ALA A 70 -16.16 -16.42 12.38
CA ALA A 70 -14.88 -16.37 11.70
C ALA A 70 -14.43 -14.92 11.47
N ASP A 71 -15.31 -14.07 10.95
CA ASP A 71 -15.01 -12.66 10.72
C ASP A 71 -14.72 -11.91 12.04
N ASN A 72 -15.51 -12.17 13.09
CA ASN A 72 -15.32 -11.55 14.41
C ASN A 72 -14.02 -12.02 15.06
N THR A 73 -13.66 -13.30 14.91
CA THR A 73 -12.40 -13.88 15.40
C THR A 73 -11.20 -13.24 14.72
N GLU A 74 -11.22 -13.13 13.39
CA GLU A 74 -10.13 -12.49 12.64
C GLU A 74 -10.04 -10.99 12.94
N ARG A 75 -11.17 -10.30 13.12
CA ARG A 75 -11.18 -8.91 13.57
C ARG A 75 -10.53 -8.76 14.94
N ALA A 76 -10.92 -9.60 15.91
CA ALA A 76 -10.33 -9.60 17.25
C ALA A 76 -8.82 -9.90 17.22
N ARG A 77 -8.39 -10.81 16.35
CA ARG A 77 -6.97 -11.13 16.11
C ARG A 77 -6.19 -9.91 15.61
N LEU A 78 -6.69 -9.25 14.56
CA LEU A 78 -6.05 -8.05 13.97
C LEU A 78 -6.02 -6.85 14.93
N GLU A 79 -7.01 -6.75 15.81
CA GLU A 79 -7.06 -5.72 16.85
C GLU A 79 -6.15 -6.03 18.05
N GLY A 80 -5.52 -7.20 18.09
CA GLY A 80 -4.65 -7.64 19.18
C GLY A 80 -5.41 -7.96 20.47
N GLN A 81 -6.68 -8.35 20.37
CA GLN A 81 -7.53 -8.70 21.52
C GLN A 81 -7.37 -10.17 21.97
N LEU A 82 -6.71 -11.01 21.18
CA LEU A 82 -6.47 -12.41 21.48
C LEU A 82 -5.04 -12.59 21.99
N ASP A 83 -4.90 -13.12 23.21
CA ASP A 83 -3.61 -13.38 23.87
C ASP A 83 -2.76 -14.45 23.15
N ASP A 84 -3.39 -15.28 22.30
CA ASP A 84 -2.76 -16.40 21.57
C ASP A 84 -2.97 -16.28 20.04
N ALA A 85 -3.07 -15.03 19.55
CA ALA A 85 -3.37 -14.69 18.16
C ALA A 85 -2.49 -15.41 17.13
N ASP A 86 -1.21 -15.64 17.43
CA ASP A 86 -0.23 -16.20 16.50
C ASP A 86 -0.37 -17.71 16.29
N ASN A 87 -1.02 -18.44 17.22
CA ASN A 87 -1.22 -19.88 17.14
C ASN A 87 -2.59 -20.27 16.56
N THR A 88 -3.48 -19.30 16.37
CA THR A 88 -4.83 -19.58 15.86
C THR A 88 -4.77 -19.74 14.34
N PRO A 89 -5.17 -20.89 13.77
CA PRO A 89 -5.19 -21.06 12.34
C PRO A 89 -6.11 -20.03 11.69
N LYS A 90 -5.60 -19.34 10.65
CA LYS A 90 -6.34 -18.31 9.93
C LYS A 90 -7.65 -18.89 9.40
N ARG A 91 -8.78 -18.25 9.73
CA ARG A 91 -10.11 -18.69 9.30
C ARG A 91 -10.45 -18.09 7.93
N PRO A 92 -11.27 -18.76 7.10
CA PRO A 92 -11.78 -18.16 5.88
C PRO A 92 -12.68 -16.97 6.24
N VAL A 93 -12.36 -15.80 5.68
CA VAL A 93 -13.13 -14.56 5.90
C VAL A 93 -14.10 -14.29 4.77
N THR A 94 -15.10 -13.44 5.04
CA THR A 94 -16.03 -12.95 4.03
C THR A 94 -15.45 -11.77 3.24
N SER A 95 -16.01 -11.50 2.06
CA SER A 95 -15.69 -10.30 1.27
C SER A 95 -16.11 -9.01 2.00
N THR A 96 -17.17 -9.06 2.82
CA THR A 96 -17.61 -7.94 3.67
C THR A 96 -16.56 -7.57 4.71
N LEU A 97 -15.95 -8.55 5.40
CA LEU A 97 -14.85 -8.25 6.33
C LEU A 97 -13.64 -7.68 5.60
N LEU A 98 -13.19 -8.30 4.50
CA LEU A 98 -12.06 -7.83 3.71
C LEU A 98 -12.25 -6.37 3.27
N LYS A 99 -13.43 -6.05 2.74
CA LYS A 99 -13.79 -4.69 2.34
C LYS A 99 -13.78 -3.74 3.54
N SER A 100 -14.38 -4.12 4.67
CA SER A 100 -14.42 -3.30 5.89
C SER A 100 -13.00 -2.96 6.40
N LEU A 101 -12.08 -3.93 6.38
CA LEU A 101 -10.67 -3.70 6.72
C LEU A 101 -9.99 -2.74 5.74
N ALA A 102 -10.20 -2.91 4.43
CA ALA A 102 -9.68 -2.00 3.41
C ALA A 102 -10.26 -0.57 3.54
N GLU A 103 -11.54 -0.45 3.91
CA GLU A 103 -12.18 0.84 4.18
C GLU A 103 -11.57 1.51 5.41
N ALA A 104 -11.30 0.76 6.48
CA ALA A 104 -10.62 1.29 7.67
C ALA A 104 -9.23 1.86 7.33
N GLU A 105 -8.43 1.12 6.56
CA GLU A 105 -7.12 1.57 6.07
C GLU A 105 -7.22 2.81 5.17
N ARG A 106 -8.16 2.80 4.21
CA ARG A 106 -8.47 3.96 3.39
C ARG A 106 -8.79 5.18 4.25
N ASN A 107 -9.66 5.02 5.24
CA ASN A 107 -10.15 6.10 6.10
C ASN A 107 -9.07 6.64 7.06
N PHE A 108 -8.17 5.78 7.51
CA PHE A 108 -7.00 6.17 8.29
C PHE A 108 -6.12 7.16 7.51
N TYR A 109 -5.70 6.81 6.28
CA TYR A 109 -4.84 7.68 5.48
C TYR A 109 -5.55 8.94 4.97
N LYS A 110 -6.85 8.84 4.70
CA LYS A 110 -7.72 10.00 4.45
C LYS A 110 -7.64 11.01 5.61
N THR A 111 -7.81 10.52 6.83
CA THR A 111 -7.77 11.34 8.05
C THR A 111 -6.38 11.93 8.25
N GLU A 112 -5.33 11.15 8.03
CA GLU A 112 -3.95 11.63 8.13
C GLU A 112 -3.64 12.76 7.13
N ALA A 113 -4.11 12.64 5.87
CA ALA A 113 -3.98 13.68 4.87
C ALA A 113 -4.69 14.98 5.30
N GLU A 114 -5.88 14.87 5.88
CA GLU A 114 -6.61 16.02 6.41
C GLU A 114 -5.89 16.66 7.60
N LEU A 115 -5.29 15.86 8.48
CA LEU A 115 -4.48 16.37 9.59
C LEU A 115 -3.24 17.14 9.09
N PHE A 116 -2.57 16.68 8.03
CA PHE A 116 -1.49 17.47 7.42
C PHE A 116 -1.96 18.82 6.88
N ARG A 117 -3.24 18.92 6.52
CA ARG A 117 -3.85 20.14 5.97
C ARG A 117 -4.34 21.11 7.04
N THR A 118 -4.89 20.57 8.13
CA THR A 118 -5.64 21.34 9.13
C THR A 118 -4.88 21.58 10.42
N GLU A 119 -3.94 20.70 10.78
CA GLU A 119 -3.24 20.73 12.07
C GLU A 119 -1.74 21.05 11.90
N PRO A 120 -1.31 22.31 12.11
CA PRO A 120 0.09 22.76 11.95
C PRO A 120 1.11 21.94 12.75
N GLY A 121 0.74 21.56 13.98
CA GLY A 121 1.59 20.73 14.83
C GLY A 121 1.80 19.33 14.27
N TYR A 122 0.80 18.77 13.58
CA TYR A 122 0.85 17.40 13.07
C TYR A 122 1.85 17.25 11.91
N LEU A 123 1.77 18.13 10.89
CA LEU A 123 2.74 18.11 9.78
C LEU A 123 4.16 18.45 10.25
N SER A 124 4.32 19.43 11.16
CA SER A 124 5.64 19.75 11.74
C SER A 124 6.24 18.55 12.45
N HIS A 125 5.47 17.90 13.33
CA HIS A 125 5.89 16.71 14.05
C HIS A 125 6.28 15.58 13.08
N ARG A 126 5.46 15.33 12.04
CA ARG A 126 5.76 14.32 11.03
C ARG A 126 7.08 14.60 10.31
N VAL A 127 7.35 15.86 9.95
CA VAL A 127 8.62 16.26 9.33
C VAL A 127 9.81 16.02 10.25
N VAL A 128 9.67 16.24 11.55
CA VAL A 128 10.73 15.95 12.53
C VAL A 128 10.99 14.44 12.62
N VAL A 129 9.93 13.64 12.77
CA VAL A 129 10.03 12.18 12.89
C VAL A 129 10.63 11.56 11.63
N ASP A 130 10.06 11.86 10.45
CA ASP A 130 10.53 11.33 9.18
C ASP A 130 11.91 11.88 8.81
N GLY A 131 12.20 13.13 9.18
CA GLY A 131 13.51 13.77 9.03
C GLY A 131 14.60 13.09 9.87
N GLY A 132 14.24 12.61 11.08
CA GLY A 132 15.13 11.88 11.98
C GLY A 132 15.55 10.50 11.49
N ALA A 133 14.80 9.92 10.54
CA ALA A 133 15.10 8.61 9.95
C ALA A 133 15.89 8.71 8.63
N ARG A 134 16.35 9.91 8.26
CA ARG A 134 16.98 10.18 6.96
C ARG A 134 18.45 9.75 6.89
N HIS A 135 18.84 9.20 5.75
CA HIS A 135 20.21 8.82 5.41
C HIS A 135 21.18 9.99 5.42
N GLU A 136 20.68 11.21 5.20
CA GLU A 136 21.45 12.44 5.31
C GLU A 136 22.05 12.65 6.71
N LEU A 137 21.47 12.05 7.76
CA LEU A 137 21.97 12.09 9.15
C LEU A 137 23.01 11.01 9.45
N MET A 138 23.26 10.09 8.53
CA MET A 138 24.27 9.07 8.75
C MET A 138 25.68 9.68 8.77
N PRO A 139 26.59 9.14 9.60
CA PRO A 139 27.99 9.49 9.53
C PRO A 139 28.52 9.21 8.12
N ASP A 140 29.33 10.12 7.59
CA ASP A 140 30.07 9.83 6.37
C ASP A 140 31.28 8.92 6.60
N LEU A 141 32.06 8.71 5.55
CA LEU A 141 33.27 7.88 5.59
C LEU A 141 34.33 8.38 6.59
N ASN A 142 34.29 9.66 6.97
CA ASN A 142 35.19 10.22 8.00
C ASN A 142 34.58 10.16 9.41
N GLY A 143 33.33 9.69 9.53
CA GLY A 143 32.58 9.68 10.78
C GLY A 143 31.83 10.98 11.05
N ASP A 144 31.85 11.96 10.15
CA ASP A 144 31.18 13.25 10.35
C ASP A 144 29.68 13.09 10.08
N ALA A 145 28.85 13.46 11.07
CA ALA A 145 27.40 13.42 10.97
C ALA A 145 26.82 14.84 11.02
N VAL A 146 25.84 15.11 10.14
CA VAL A 146 25.07 16.36 10.20
C VAL A 146 23.98 16.18 11.25
N THR A 147 23.74 17.18 12.09
CA THR A 147 22.69 17.09 13.10
C THR A 147 21.30 17.26 12.47
N LEU A 148 20.28 16.70 13.11
CA LEU A 148 18.89 16.91 12.70
C LEU A 148 18.49 18.38 12.77
N GLU A 149 18.98 19.12 13.78
CA GLU A 149 18.73 20.55 13.91
C GLU A 149 19.28 21.34 12.71
N ASP A 150 20.50 21.03 12.27
CA ASP A 150 21.10 21.64 11.08
C ASP A 150 20.29 21.37 9.82
N LEU A 151 19.75 20.16 9.65
CA LEU A 151 18.89 19.84 8.50
C LEU A 151 17.51 20.51 8.59
N LEU A 152 16.88 20.52 9.77
CA LEU A 152 15.60 21.18 10.00
C LEU A 152 15.68 22.71 9.91
N SER A 153 16.87 23.30 10.02
CA SER A 153 17.12 24.71 9.72
C SER A 153 17.06 25.04 8.22
N LYS A 154 17.14 24.04 7.34
CA LYS A 154 17.18 24.22 5.88
C LYS A 154 15.78 24.10 5.28
N PRO A 155 15.21 25.17 4.69
CA PRO A 155 13.90 25.16 4.04
C PRO A 155 13.69 23.99 3.09
N ARG A 156 14.71 23.70 2.26
CA ARG A 156 14.64 22.69 1.21
C ARG A 156 14.49 21.27 1.78
N PHE A 157 15.22 20.95 2.84
CA PHE A 157 15.12 19.65 3.51
C PHE A 157 13.72 19.49 4.12
N VAL A 158 13.28 20.48 4.91
CA VAL A 158 11.95 20.49 5.55
C VAL A 158 10.83 20.32 4.52
N CYS A 159 10.87 21.10 3.43
CA CYS A 159 9.88 21.00 2.37
C CYS A 159 9.93 19.64 1.67
N GLN A 160 11.11 19.06 1.43
CA GLN A 160 11.24 17.76 0.79
C GLN A 160 10.64 16.62 1.64
N ILE A 161 10.85 16.64 2.95
CA ILE A 161 10.22 15.66 3.86
C ILE A 161 8.70 15.85 3.87
N ALA A 162 8.22 17.09 3.97
CA ALA A 162 6.78 17.37 3.92
C ALA A 162 6.15 16.91 2.60
N ARG A 163 6.81 17.16 1.46
CA ARG A 163 6.39 16.68 0.13
C ARG A 163 6.25 15.16 0.12
N PHE A 164 7.25 14.45 0.63
CA PHE A 164 7.25 12.99 0.67
C PHE A 164 6.14 12.43 1.57
N ALA A 165 5.96 12.98 2.77
CA ALA A 165 4.92 12.57 3.69
C ALA A 165 3.51 12.76 3.08
N ILE A 166 3.22 13.96 2.55
CA ILE A 166 1.94 14.26 1.89
C ILE A 166 1.70 13.34 0.70
N HIS A 167 2.68 13.22 -0.20
CA HIS A 167 2.56 12.38 -1.39
C HIS A 167 2.26 10.92 -1.03
N ASN A 168 3.01 10.35 -0.08
CA ASN A 168 2.85 8.94 0.27
C ASN A 168 1.54 8.66 1.02
N THR A 169 1.10 9.54 1.90
CA THR A 169 -0.20 9.37 2.58
C THR A 169 -1.35 9.44 1.57
N ILE A 170 -1.32 10.39 0.62
CA ILE A 170 -2.32 10.45 -0.46
C ILE A 170 -2.25 9.22 -1.37
N LEU A 171 -1.05 8.75 -1.70
CA LEU A 171 -0.83 7.53 -2.49
C LEU A 171 -1.47 6.32 -1.79
N ARG A 172 -1.22 6.14 -0.49
CA ARG A 172 -1.79 5.03 0.30
C ARG A 172 -3.31 5.12 0.39
N ALA A 173 -3.86 6.30 0.63
CA ALA A 173 -5.32 6.51 0.60
C ALA A 173 -5.91 6.13 -0.78
N GLY A 174 -5.25 6.53 -1.87
CA GLY A 174 -5.66 6.17 -3.23
C GLY A 174 -5.55 4.67 -3.52
N LEU A 175 -4.49 4.01 -3.02
CA LEU A 175 -4.27 2.57 -3.17
C LEU A 175 -5.43 1.79 -2.54
N TRP A 176 -5.75 2.11 -1.29
CA TRP A 176 -6.83 1.46 -0.55
C TRP A 176 -8.21 1.79 -1.12
N SER A 177 -8.43 2.97 -1.71
CA SER A 177 -9.65 3.26 -2.48
C SER A 177 -9.83 2.30 -3.65
N VAL A 178 -8.77 2.01 -4.41
CA VAL A 178 -8.85 1.03 -5.51
C VAL A 178 -9.13 -0.37 -4.97
N VAL A 179 -8.48 -0.78 -3.88
CA VAL A 179 -8.74 -2.08 -3.23
C VAL A 179 -10.22 -2.21 -2.84
N VAL A 180 -10.81 -1.18 -2.21
CA VAL A 180 -12.23 -1.17 -1.85
C VAL A 180 -13.12 -1.34 -3.09
N GLU A 181 -12.85 -0.64 -4.20
CA GLU A 181 -13.62 -0.78 -5.44
C GLU A 181 -13.56 -2.20 -6.04
N PHE A 182 -12.42 -2.88 -5.94
CA PHE A 182 -12.33 -4.30 -6.35
C PHE A 182 -13.15 -5.20 -5.43
N LEU A 183 -13.11 -4.95 -4.11
CA LEU A 183 -13.83 -5.76 -3.13
C LEU A 183 -15.34 -5.51 -3.13
N GLU A 184 -15.80 -4.32 -3.51
CA GLU A 184 -17.21 -4.04 -3.79
C GLU A 184 -17.77 -4.93 -4.91
N GLU A 185 -16.98 -5.14 -5.98
CA GLU A 185 -17.38 -6.07 -7.04
C GLU A 185 -17.36 -7.53 -6.57
N VAL A 186 -16.39 -7.91 -5.74
CA VAL A 186 -16.36 -9.26 -5.14
C VAL A 186 -17.57 -9.49 -4.26
N GLU A 187 -17.89 -8.55 -3.37
CA GLU A 187 -19.06 -8.61 -2.49
C GLU A 187 -20.37 -8.70 -3.30
N LEU A 188 -20.49 -7.95 -4.39
CA LEU A 188 -21.63 -8.04 -5.29
C LEU A 188 -21.72 -9.41 -6.00
N LEU A 189 -20.59 -9.98 -6.43
CA LEU A 189 -20.55 -11.32 -7.03
C LEU A 189 -20.95 -12.39 -6.02
N ASP A 190 -20.40 -12.33 -4.81
CA ASP A 190 -20.73 -13.23 -3.71
C ASP A 190 -22.23 -13.16 -3.38
N ALA A 191 -22.82 -11.95 -3.34
CA ALA A 191 -24.24 -11.75 -3.07
C ALA A 191 -25.17 -12.24 -4.21
N THR A 192 -24.78 -12.02 -5.47
CA THR A 192 -25.66 -12.30 -6.63
C THR A 192 -25.51 -13.70 -7.22
N GLN A 193 -24.31 -14.27 -7.17
CA GLN A 193 -23.99 -15.56 -7.80
C GLN A 193 -23.53 -16.61 -6.80
N GLY A 194 -23.27 -16.21 -5.55
CA GLY A 194 -22.63 -17.06 -4.57
C GLY A 194 -21.10 -16.99 -4.67
N ARG A 195 -20.42 -17.23 -3.55
CA ARG A 195 -18.95 -17.21 -3.42
C ARG A 195 -18.25 -18.07 -4.47
N MET A 196 -18.83 -19.21 -4.82
CA MET A 196 -18.27 -20.14 -5.82
C MET A 196 -18.97 -20.06 -7.18
N GLY A 197 -19.99 -19.22 -7.34
CA GLY A 197 -20.78 -19.16 -8.58
C GLY A 197 -20.05 -18.49 -9.74
N ALA A 198 -19.18 -17.52 -9.44
CA ALA A 198 -18.40 -16.76 -10.41
C ALA A 198 -16.88 -16.88 -10.16
N LEU A 199 -16.43 -18.08 -9.79
CA LEU A 199 -15.09 -18.31 -9.22
C LEU A 199 -13.96 -17.69 -10.04
N GLU A 200 -13.95 -17.85 -11.36
CA GLU A 200 -12.87 -17.29 -12.22
C GLU A 200 -12.81 -15.76 -12.17
N LYS A 201 -13.96 -15.09 -12.20
CA LYS A 201 -14.02 -13.62 -12.12
C LYS A 201 -13.66 -13.15 -10.71
N ARG A 202 -14.17 -13.82 -9.69
CA ARG A 202 -13.87 -13.54 -8.27
C ARG A 202 -12.37 -13.67 -8.00
N ASP A 203 -11.76 -14.79 -8.39
CA ASP A 203 -10.33 -15.06 -8.24
C ASP A 203 -9.48 -14.00 -8.97
N SER A 204 -9.90 -13.57 -10.17
CA SER A 204 -9.22 -12.49 -10.90
C SER A 204 -9.25 -11.16 -10.14
N LEU A 205 -10.39 -10.77 -9.57
CA LEU A 205 -10.51 -9.56 -8.76
C LEU A 205 -9.68 -9.64 -7.48
N ILE A 206 -9.73 -10.77 -6.76
CA ILE A 206 -8.91 -10.99 -5.55
C ILE A 206 -7.41 -10.98 -5.90
N HIS A 207 -7.03 -11.59 -7.02
CA HIS A 207 -5.66 -11.54 -7.51
C HIS A 207 -5.20 -10.10 -7.81
N ALA A 208 -6.07 -9.28 -8.39
CA ALA A 208 -5.80 -7.87 -8.61
C ALA A 208 -5.56 -7.13 -7.28
N VAL A 209 -6.42 -7.36 -6.27
CA VAL A 209 -6.24 -6.80 -4.91
C VAL A 209 -4.90 -7.23 -4.33
N LYS A 210 -4.56 -8.52 -4.42
CA LYS A 210 -3.28 -9.06 -3.95
C LYS A 210 -2.09 -8.36 -4.59
N LYS A 211 -2.11 -8.13 -5.90
CA LYS A 211 -1.03 -7.41 -6.60
C LYS A 211 -0.88 -5.97 -6.13
N ILE A 212 -1.99 -5.30 -5.88
CA ILE A 212 -2.00 -3.93 -5.36
C ILE A 212 -1.43 -3.88 -3.94
N VAL A 213 -1.83 -4.81 -3.06
CA VAL A 213 -1.31 -4.93 -1.69
C VAL A 213 0.19 -5.27 -1.70
N GLN A 214 0.64 -6.19 -2.56
CA GLN A 214 2.07 -6.51 -2.74
C GLN A 214 2.90 -5.29 -3.14
N ALA A 215 2.39 -4.45 -4.05
CA ALA A 215 3.07 -3.20 -4.41
C ALA A 215 3.13 -2.23 -3.21
N GLY A 216 2.10 -2.23 -2.36
CA GLY A 216 2.09 -1.52 -1.08
C GLY A 216 3.15 -2.04 -0.12
N MET A 217 3.26 -3.37 0.05
CA MET A 217 4.27 -4.02 0.89
C MET A 217 5.68 -3.63 0.43
N ALA A 218 5.99 -3.77 -0.86
CA ALA A 218 7.30 -3.41 -1.41
C ALA A 218 7.69 -1.94 -1.14
N ASN A 219 6.72 -1.02 -1.11
CA ASN A 219 6.97 0.38 -0.75
C ASN A 219 7.34 0.51 0.74
N VAL A 220 6.61 -0.16 1.63
CA VAL A 220 6.87 -0.15 3.08
C VAL A 220 8.20 -0.83 3.39
N GLU A 221 8.51 -1.94 2.73
CA GLU A 221 9.78 -2.65 2.83
C GLU A 221 10.98 -1.74 2.51
N ASP A 222 10.90 -0.94 1.43
CA ASP A 222 11.95 0.03 1.12
C ASP A 222 12.10 1.08 2.24
N GLN A 223 11.00 1.48 2.89
CA GLN A 223 11.04 2.39 4.05
C GLN A 223 11.62 1.72 5.31
N VAL A 224 11.28 0.46 5.58
CA VAL A 224 11.85 -0.34 6.67
C VAL A 224 13.35 -0.46 6.48
N MET A 225 13.82 -0.88 5.31
CA MET A 225 15.25 -0.99 4.98
C MET A 225 15.97 0.34 5.19
N ARG A 226 15.43 1.45 4.67
CA ARG A 226 16.03 2.78 4.87
C ARG A 226 16.12 3.15 6.36
N SER A 227 15.07 2.87 7.12
CA SER A 227 14.98 3.17 8.55
C SER A 227 15.96 2.33 9.38
N VAL A 228 16.13 1.05 9.05
CA VAL A 228 17.15 0.18 9.67
C VAL A 228 18.54 0.73 9.41
N ILE A 229 18.86 1.03 8.15
CA ILE A 229 20.15 1.60 7.73
C ILE A 229 20.46 2.90 8.47
N GLY A 230 19.46 3.79 8.61
CA GLY A 230 19.60 5.07 9.31
C GLY A 230 19.63 4.98 10.84
N SER A 231 19.20 3.85 11.42
CA SER A 231 19.17 3.64 12.86
C SER A 231 20.56 3.33 13.45
N GLU A 232 20.67 3.30 14.78
CA GLU A 232 21.89 2.86 15.47
C GLU A 232 22.32 1.42 15.11
N LEU A 233 21.37 0.57 14.70
CA LEU A 233 21.68 -0.78 14.21
C LEU A 233 22.47 -0.71 12.90
N GLY A 234 22.00 0.12 11.95
CA GLY A 234 22.60 0.25 10.63
C GLY A 234 23.88 1.09 10.62
N LYS A 235 23.99 2.10 11.48
CA LYS A 235 25.20 2.93 11.61
C LYS A 235 26.46 2.16 11.96
N LYS A 236 26.41 0.87 12.29
CA LYS A 236 27.59 0.03 12.42
C LYS A 236 28.17 -0.40 11.06
N PHE A 237 27.30 -0.78 10.13
CA PHE A 237 27.68 -1.45 8.88
C PHE A 237 27.65 -0.54 7.66
N TRP A 238 26.88 0.55 7.71
CA TRP A 238 26.68 1.46 6.60
C TRP A 238 27.19 2.87 6.91
N ARG A 239 27.68 3.56 5.88
CA ARG A 239 28.07 4.98 5.93
C ARG A 239 27.49 5.75 4.76
N ARG A 240 27.37 7.06 4.96
CA ARG A 240 27.04 7.99 3.89
C ARG A 240 28.26 8.22 3.00
N ALA A 241 28.17 7.84 1.73
CA ALA A 241 29.18 8.18 0.74
C ALA A 241 29.06 9.65 0.30
N LYS A 242 27.85 10.08 -0.06
CA LYS A 242 27.57 11.48 -0.42
C LYS A 242 26.10 11.85 -0.23
N ASN A 243 25.85 13.10 0.18
CA ASN A 243 24.51 13.68 0.15
C ASN A 243 24.15 14.13 -1.27
N LYS A 244 22.90 13.93 -1.68
CA LYS A 244 22.40 14.61 -2.88
C LYS A 244 22.28 16.11 -2.60
N PRO A 245 22.61 16.98 -3.57
CA PRO A 245 22.63 18.43 -3.39
C PRO A 245 21.25 19.03 -3.08
N ASP A 246 20.20 18.27 -3.35
CA ASP A 246 18.81 18.65 -3.16
C ASP A 246 18.15 18.07 -1.91
N PHE A 247 18.90 17.31 -1.11
CA PHE A 247 18.38 16.57 0.05
C PHE A 247 17.25 15.58 -0.31
N THR A 248 17.24 15.05 -1.54
CA THR A 248 16.31 13.98 -1.92
C THR A 248 16.77 12.60 -1.46
N GLY A 249 17.94 12.52 -0.83
CA GLY A 249 18.52 11.30 -0.26
C GLY A 249 20.02 11.42 -0.11
N ALA A 250 20.62 10.33 0.37
CA ALA A 250 22.06 10.15 0.36
C ALA A 250 22.41 8.82 -0.32
N GLU A 251 23.61 8.75 -0.90
CA GLU A 251 24.20 7.49 -1.32
C GLU A 251 24.80 6.82 -0.08
N ILE A 252 24.36 5.59 0.16
CA ILE A 252 24.82 4.78 1.29
C ILE A 252 25.75 3.69 0.76
N GLN A 253 26.86 3.49 1.46
CA GLN A 253 27.85 2.48 1.17
C GLN A 253 27.95 1.51 2.36
N LEU A 254 28.03 0.22 2.07
CA LEU A 254 28.38 -0.81 3.04
C LEU A 254 29.88 -0.72 3.35
N LEU A 255 30.28 -0.83 4.61
CA LEU A 255 31.68 -0.81 5.04
C LEU A 255 32.37 -2.17 4.79
N ASP A 256 32.41 -2.60 3.54
CA ASP A 256 32.95 -3.89 3.13
C ASP A 256 34.49 -3.97 3.16
N HIS A 257 35.17 -2.82 3.13
CA HIS A 257 36.63 -2.74 3.22
C HIS A 257 37.16 -2.95 4.64
N ASP A 258 36.34 -2.77 5.67
CA ASP A 258 36.74 -2.99 7.06
C ASP A 258 36.48 -4.46 7.44
N THR A 259 37.56 -5.23 7.58
CA THR A 259 37.48 -6.66 7.90
C THR A 259 36.79 -6.93 9.24
N GLN A 260 36.94 -6.04 10.23
CA GLN A 260 36.28 -6.21 11.53
C GLN A 260 34.77 -6.01 11.39
N VAL A 261 34.35 -4.94 10.71
CA VAL A 261 32.93 -4.65 10.46
C VAL A 261 32.29 -5.76 9.64
N MET A 262 32.99 -6.29 8.63
CA MET A 262 32.50 -7.40 7.82
C MET A 262 32.36 -8.70 8.60
N ASN A 263 33.30 -9.01 9.51
CA ASN A 263 33.17 -10.18 10.38
C ASN A 263 31.97 -10.06 11.33
N GLU A 264 31.73 -8.87 11.91
CA GLU A 264 30.54 -8.60 12.74
C GLU A 264 29.26 -8.72 11.90
N LEU A 265 29.26 -8.20 10.67
CA LEU A 265 28.13 -8.32 9.76
C LEU A 265 27.83 -9.78 9.45
N ILE A 266 28.82 -10.57 9.04
CA ILE A 266 28.66 -12.01 8.76
C ILE A 266 28.11 -12.75 9.99
N SER A 267 28.65 -12.47 11.17
CA SER A 267 28.16 -13.05 12.43
C SER A 267 26.69 -12.67 12.70
N THR A 268 26.32 -11.42 12.43
CA THR A 268 24.95 -10.92 12.59
C THR A 268 24.01 -11.60 11.60
N LEU A 269 24.40 -11.70 10.33
CA LEU A 269 23.60 -12.33 9.29
C LEU A 269 23.40 -13.83 9.55
N ALA A 270 24.36 -14.51 10.20
CA ALA A 270 24.27 -15.92 10.56
C ALA A 270 23.36 -16.20 11.78
N THR A 271 23.07 -15.20 12.62
CA THR A 271 22.31 -15.38 13.88
C THR A 271 20.81 -15.41 13.63
N LYS A 272 20.17 -16.57 13.76
CA LYS A 272 18.72 -16.76 13.56
C LYS A 272 17.91 -16.37 14.79
N ASP A 273 16.60 -16.16 14.61
CA ASP A 273 15.61 -15.94 15.67
C ASP A 273 15.89 -14.72 16.57
N ASP A 274 16.65 -13.74 16.06
CA ASP A 274 16.89 -12.45 16.71
C ASP A 274 16.37 -11.31 15.82
N LEU A 275 15.45 -10.51 16.34
CA LEU A 275 14.79 -9.44 15.59
C LEU A 275 15.79 -8.40 15.05
N LYS A 276 16.84 -8.04 15.80
CA LYS A 276 17.83 -7.06 15.34
C LYS A 276 18.65 -7.64 14.18
N CYS A 277 19.04 -8.90 14.29
CA CYS A 277 19.72 -9.62 13.22
C CYS A 277 18.83 -9.75 11.97
N SER A 278 17.54 -10.06 12.11
CA SER A 278 16.59 -10.15 11.00
C SER A 278 16.37 -8.79 10.32
N LEU A 279 16.28 -7.69 11.09
CA LEU A 279 16.25 -6.33 10.52
C LEU A 279 17.50 -6.02 9.70
N ILE A 280 18.68 -6.42 10.18
CA ILE A 280 19.95 -6.21 9.47
C ILE A 280 20.01 -7.07 8.20
N ARG A 281 19.63 -8.35 8.27
CA ARG A 281 19.49 -9.21 7.08
C ARG A 281 18.57 -8.59 6.05
N PHE A 282 17.40 -8.15 6.48
CA PHE A 282 16.42 -7.50 5.62
C PHE A 282 16.99 -6.25 4.95
N ALA A 283 17.70 -5.41 5.71
CA ALA A 283 18.34 -4.22 5.16
C ALA A 283 19.50 -4.53 4.19
N SER A 284 20.15 -5.69 4.34
CA SER A 284 21.22 -6.17 3.47
C SER A 284 20.74 -6.81 2.17
N GLN A 285 19.43 -6.97 1.93
CA GLN A 285 18.91 -7.73 0.78
C GLN A 285 19.45 -7.23 -0.58
N LYS A 286 19.60 -5.90 -0.76
CA LYS A 286 20.08 -5.28 -2.01
C LYS A 286 21.58 -5.48 -2.26
N HIS A 287 22.31 -6.03 -1.29
CA HIS A 287 23.75 -6.29 -1.38
C HIS A 287 24.06 -7.78 -1.66
N GLU A 288 23.04 -8.63 -1.81
CA GLU A 288 23.19 -10.06 -2.16
C GLU A 288 24.17 -10.84 -1.25
N ILE A 289 24.27 -10.46 0.03
CA ILE A 289 25.29 -10.98 0.96
C ILE A 289 25.00 -12.44 1.37
N LEU A 290 23.72 -12.85 1.38
CA LEU A 290 23.30 -14.22 1.70
C LEU A 290 22.98 -14.98 0.41
N PRO A 291 23.87 -15.87 -0.07
CA PRO A 291 23.64 -16.61 -1.30
C PRO A 291 22.41 -17.52 -1.18
N GLY A 292 21.54 -17.48 -2.19
CA GLY A 292 20.36 -18.34 -2.30
C GLY A 292 19.12 -17.83 -1.58
N TRP A 293 19.20 -16.74 -0.82
CA TRP A 293 18.02 -16.07 -0.27
C TRP A 293 17.31 -15.29 -1.37
N ARG A 294 15.99 -15.42 -1.42
CA ARG A 294 15.09 -14.59 -2.24
C ARG A 294 14.47 -13.50 -1.38
N ASP A 295 13.88 -12.48 -2.00
CA ASP A 295 13.17 -11.40 -1.32
C ASP A 295 12.11 -11.92 -0.32
N SER A 296 11.40 -13.00 -0.67
CA SER A 296 10.42 -13.65 0.22
C SER A 296 11.06 -14.23 1.49
N ASP A 297 12.30 -14.68 1.41
CA ASP A 297 12.99 -15.29 2.54
C ASP A 297 13.40 -14.21 3.56
N TYR A 298 13.87 -13.05 3.09
CA TYR A 298 14.12 -11.87 3.93
C TYR A 298 12.84 -11.33 4.58
N HIS A 299 11.77 -11.21 3.80
CA HIS A 299 10.47 -10.78 4.30
C HIS A 299 9.97 -11.69 5.43
N ASN A 300 9.93 -13.00 5.18
CA ASN A 300 9.41 -13.98 6.14
C ASN A 300 10.27 -14.03 7.41
N ASP A 301 11.60 -13.97 7.28
CA ASP A 301 12.51 -13.92 8.44
C ASP A 301 12.23 -12.71 9.34
N LEU A 302 12.05 -11.52 8.74
CA LEU A 302 11.71 -10.30 9.48
C LEU A 302 10.35 -10.42 10.18
N ILE A 303 9.31 -10.82 9.46
CA ILE A 303 7.94 -10.89 10.01
C ILE A 303 7.85 -11.94 11.13
N ASN A 304 8.41 -13.12 10.93
CA ASN A 304 8.41 -14.17 11.96
C ASN A 304 9.19 -13.73 13.20
N SER A 305 10.37 -13.11 13.02
CA SER A 305 11.16 -12.60 14.14
C SER A 305 10.46 -11.47 14.88
N PHE A 306 9.70 -10.62 14.17
CA PHE A 306 8.95 -9.53 14.77
C PHE A 306 7.75 -10.03 15.58
N ARG A 307 7.01 -11.02 15.07
CA ARG A 307 5.91 -11.68 15.80
C ARG A 307 6.40 -12.40 17.06
N ALA A 308 7.55 -13.08 16.96
CA ALA A 308 8.16 -13.80 18.09
C ALA A 308 8.87 -12.89 19.12
N ALA A 309 9.12 -11.62 18.80
CA ALA A 309 9.88 -10.73 19.66
C ALA A 309 9.11 -10.29 20.92
N SER A 310 9.81 -10.25 22.06
CA SER A 310 9.22 -9.73 23.29
C SER A 310 8.92 -8.22 23.19
N PRO A 311 7.93 -7.71 23.96
CA PRO A 311 7.66 -6.27 24.00
C PRO A 311 8.88 -5.43 24.37
N GLU A 312 9.76 -5.93 25.25
CA GLU A 312 11.01 -5.26 25.63
C GLU A 312 11.96 -5.13 24.45
N THR A 313 12.06 -6.18 23.62
CA THR A 313 12.90 -6.19 22.41
C THR A 313 12.37 -5.19 21.39
N ILE A 314 11.05 -5.15 21.17
CA ILE A 314 10.40 -4.19 20.28
C ILE A 314 10.58 -2.75 20.79
N ASN A 315 10.44 -2.52 22.10
CA ASN A 315 10.59 -1.20 22.72
C ASN A 315 12.02 -0.63 22.65
N GLN A 316 13.03 -1.46 22.38
CA GLN A 316 14.41 -1.00 22.14
C GLN A 316 14.61 -0.43 20.72
N LEU A 317 13.67 -0.66 19.80
CA LEU A 317 13.74 -0.14 18.44
C LEU A 317 13.24 1.31 18.37
N PRO A 318 13.71 2.10 17.39
CA PRO A 318 13.13 3.42 17.12
C PRO A 318 11.63 3.33 16.83
N GLU A 319 10.83 4.22 17.42
CA GLU A 319 9.35 4.19 17.29
C GLU A 319 8.88 4.17 15.84
N HIS A 320 9.48 5.00 14.96
CA HIS A 320 9.14 5.00 13.54
C HIS A 320 9.41 3.65 12.84
N LEU A 321 10.45 2.92 13.25
CA LEU A 321 10.78 1.61 12.69
C LEU A 321 9.77 0.57 13.18
N VAL A 322 9.37 0.62 14.45
CA VAL A 322 8.30 -0.22 15.00
C VAL A 322 6.99 0.02 14.24
N ASP A 323 6.62 1.28 13.99
CA ASP A 323 5.42 1.62 13.24
C ASP A 323 5.46 1.06 11.81
N LEU A 324 6.61 1.17 11.12
CA LEU A 324 6.78 0.65 9.76
C LEU A 324 6.71 -0.88 9.70
N VAL A 325 7.38 -1.59 10.61
CA VAL A 325 7.36 -3.07 10.65
C VAL A 325 5.98 -3.56 11.09
N THR A 326 5.32 -2.87 12.02
CA THR A 326 3.92 -3.17 12.40
C THR A 326 3.00 -3.00 11.21
N TYR A 327 3.15 -1.94 10.42
CA TYR A 327 2.35 -1.74 9.22
C TYR A 327 2.65 -2.79 8.15
N LEU A 328 3.92 -3.17 7.94
CA LEU A 328 4.29 -4.26 7.04
C LEU A 328 3.65 -5.58 7.47
N ASN A 329 3.68 -5.91 8.76
CA ASN A 329 3.04 -7.09 9.32
C ASN A 329 1.51 -7.09 9.11
N ARG A 330 0.85 -5.92 9.23
CA ARG A 330 -0.59 -5.80 8.93
C ARG A 330 -0.89 -6.01 7.45
N LEU A 331 -0.05 -5.50 6.56
CA LEU A 331 -0.20 -5.73 5.11
C LEU A 331 0.00 -7.19 4.75
N ASP A 332 0.99 -7.86 5.37
CA ASP A 332 1.22 -9.30 5.23
C ASP A 332 0.01 -10.11 5.71
N ASP A 333 -0.52 -9.79 6.90
CA ASP A 333 -1.72 -10.43 7.42
C ASP A 333 -2.94 -10.22 6.52
N TYR A 334 -3.15 -9.01 6.01
CA TYR A 334 -4.21 -8.72 5.05
C TYR A 334 -4.00 -9.48 3.74
N TYR A 335 -2.77 -9.57 3.25
CA TYR A 335 -2.42 -10.32 2.04
C TYR A 335 -2.73 -11.82 2.19
N ASP A 336 -2.49 -12.38 3.37
CA ASP A 336 -2.85 -13.76 3.70
C ASP A 336 -4.36 -13.97 3.80
N LEU A 337 -5.10 -13.03 4.42
CA LEU A 337 -6.56 -13.08 4.53
C LEU A 337 -7.27 -13.08 3.18
N LEU A 338 -6.67 -12.48 2.15
CA LEU A 338 -7.17 -12.57 0.78
C LEU A 338 -7.16 -14.01 0.22
N GLY A 339 -6.46 -14.95 0.87
CA GLY A 339 -6.45 -16.37 0.53
C GLY A 339 -5.68 -16.71 -0.75
N GLY A 340 -5.35 -17.98 -0.97
CA GLY A 340 -4.88 -18.43 -2.29
C GLY A 340 -6.00 -18.27 -3.34
N PRO A 341 -5.68 -18.13 -4.64
CA PRO A 341 -6.70 -18.37 -5.65
C PRO A 341 -7.27 -19.77 -5.38
N GLU A 342 -8.58 -19.84 -5.16
CA GLU A 342 -9.25 -21.11 -4.83
C GLU A 342 -9.16 -22.06 -6.04
N SER A 343 -8.96 -21.53 -7.24
CA SER A 343 -8.59 -22.30 -8.41
C SER A 343 -7.08 -22.57 -8.49
N SER A 344 -6.71 -23.85 -8.57
CA SER A 344 -5.38 -24.30 -9.01
C SER A 344 -5.06 -23.94 -10.46
N ARG A 345 -5.99 -23.26 -11.15
CA ARG A 345 -5.84 -22.84 -12.53
C ARG A 345 -4.95 -21.60 -12.56
N PRO A 346 -3.93 -21.56 -13.42
CA PRO A 346 -3.17 -20.35 -13.65
C PRO A 346 -4.13 -19.28 -14.15
N VAL A 347 -4.38 -18.25 -13.34
CA VAL A 347 -5.16 -17.08 -13.73
C VAL A 347 -4.49 -16.49 -14.98
N PRO A 348 -5.23 -16.25 -16.08
CA PRO A 348 -4.65 -15.69 -17.30
C PRO A 348 -3.82 -14.44 -17.01
N PHE A 349 -2.64 -14.42 -17.63
CA PHE A 349 -1.47 -13.59 -17.35
C PHE A 349 -1.72 -12.11 -16.94
N PHE A 350 -1.05 -11.70 -15.86
CA PHE A 350 -0.59 -10.38 -15.34
C PHE A 350 -0.91 -9.04 -16.03
N ASP A 351 -1.18 -8.98 -17.34
CA ASP A 351 -1.37 -7.71 -18.04
C ASP A 351 -2.70 -7.01 -17.69
N ASP A 352 -3.65 -7.69 -17.03
CA ASP A 352 -4.99 -7.13 -16.85
C ASP A 352 -5.05 -6.04 -15.77
N VAL A 353 -4.34 -6.17 -14.65
CA VAL A 353 -4.44 -5.18 -13.54
C VAL A 353 -3.93 -3.79 -13.97
N GLN A 354 -2.83 -3.73 -14.73
CA GLN A 354 -2.32 -2.46 -15.23
C GLN A 354 -3.22 -1.85 -16.31
N ASN A 355 -3.99 -2.70 -17.01
CA ASN A 355 -4.98 -2.29 -17.98
C ASN A 355 -6.36 -2.02 -17.35
N ASP A 356 -6.59 -2.34 -16.07
CA ASP A 356 -7.84 -2.01 -15.39
C ASP A 356 -8.02 -0.48 -15.32
N ASN A 357 -9.24 -0.01 -15.61
CA ASN A 357 -9.54 1.42 -15.63
C ASN A 357 -9.36 2.07 -14.23
N ARG A 358 -9.64 1.34 -13.14
CA ARG A 358 -9.46 1.80 -11.75
C ARG A 358 -7.99 2.03 -11.47
N PHE A 359 -7.13 1.08 -11.81
CA PHE A 359 -5.69 1.19 -11.60
C PHE A 359 -5.07 2.27 -12.48
N ARG A 360 -5.45 2.36 -13.77
CA ARG A 360 -5.01 3.45 -14.66
C ARG A 360 -5.40 4.82 -14.12
N ARG A 361 -6.62 4.96 -13.61
CA ARG A 361 -7.08 6.20 -12.97
C ARG A 361 -6.26 6.53 -11.72
N TYR A 362 -6.02 5.56 -10.85
CA TYR A 362 -5.14 5.71 -9.69
C TYR A 362 -3.72 6.14 -10.08
N SER A 363 -3.08 5.46 -11.03
CA SER A 363 -1.74 5.79 -11.52
C SER A 363 -1.66 7.22 -12.10
N ASN A 364 -2.66 7.63 -12.88
CA ASN A 364 -2.75 8.99 -13.40
C ASN A 364 -2.89 10.02 -12.27
N ASN A 365 -3.69 9.70 -11.25
CA ASN A 365 -3.90 10.59 -10.11
C ASN A 365 -2.64 10.75 -9.25
N ILE A 366 -1.93 9.65 -8.95
CA ILE A 366 -0.63 9.72 -8.25
C ILE A 366 0.34 10.59 -9.03
N SER A 367 0.46 10.37 -10.34
CA SER A 367 1.37 11.15 -11.19
C SER A 367 1.05 12.65 -11.12
N LEU A 368 -0.23 12.99 -11.04
CA LEU A 368 -0.69 14.36 -10.88
C LEU A 368 -0.38 14.91 -9.48
N VAL A 369 -0.61 14.14 -8.42
CA VAL A 369 -0.28 14.53 -7.02
C VAL A 369 1.21 14.74 -6.86
N GLN A 370 2.02 13.77 -7.30
CA GLN A 370 3.49 13.85 -7.28
C GLN A 370 3.95 15.14 -7.96
N LYS A 371 3.52 15.36 -9.20
CA LYS A 371 3.90 16.55 -9.95
C LYS A 371 3.41 17.85 -9.28
N SER A 372 2.22 17.84 -8.69
CA SER A 372 1.67 19.01 -7.98
C SER A 372 2.51 19.39 -6.78
N VAL A 373 2.92 18.40 -6.00
CA VAL A 373 3.74 18.59 -4.80
C VAL A 373 5.19 18.97 -5.17
N GLU A 374 5.74 18.40 -6.24
CA GLU A 374 7.07 18.72 -6.78
C GLU A 374 7.15 20.14 -7.38
N ASP A 375 6.18 20.54 -8.20
CA ASP A 375 6.14 21.85 -8.88
C ASP A 375 5.77 23.00 -7.91
N ALA A 376 5.31 22.70 -6.69
CA ALA A 376 4.98 23.70 -5.68
C ALA A 376 6.25 24.34 -5.08
N PHE A 377 6.33 25.68 -5.08
CA PHE A 377 7.48 26.43 -4.56
C PHE A 377 7.32 26.73 -3.06
N LEU A 378 7.42 25.68 -2.24
CA LEU A 378 7.13 25.67 -0.81
C LEU A 378 8.15 26.45 0.03
N GLU A 379 9.41 26.45 -0.42
CA GLU A 379 10.57 27.04 0.26
C GLU A 379 10.42 28.55 0.48
N LYS A 380 9.58 29.23 -0.31
CA LYS A 380 9.32 30.67 -0.13
C LYS A 380 8.55 30.99 1.15
N ASN A 381 7.80 30.01 1.68
CA ASN A 381 6.92 30.17 2.84
C ASN A 381 7.52 29.54 4.11
N VAL A 382 8.35 28.51 3.97
CA VAL A 382 8.89 27.72 5.09
C VAL A 382 10.36 28.06 5.32
N LYS A 383 10.70 28.61 6.49
CA LYS A 383 12.10 28.98 6.82
C LYS A 383 12.88 27.89 7.54
N LYS A 384 12.19 27.10 8.36
CA LYS A 384 12.72 25.98 9.18
C LYS A 384 11.57 25.07 9.58
N GLY A 385 11.86 23.88 10.13
CA GLY A 385 10.86 22.89 10.55
C GLY A 385 9.72 23.49 11.39
N SER A 386 10.07 24.19 12.47
CA SER A 386 9.09 24.82 13.37
C SER A 386 8.24 25.92 12.72
N SER A 387 8.55 26.36 11.49
CA SER A 387 7.68 27.31 10.77
C SER A 387 6.34 26.68 10.41
N LEU A 388 6.30 25.35 10.23
CA LEU A 388 5.09 24.62 9.87
C LEU A 388 4.04 24.60 11.01
N GLU A 389 4.45 24.84 12.26
CA GLU A 389 3.55 24.95 13.43
C GLU A 389 2.69 26.22 13.39
N THR A 390 3.04 27.18 12.55
CA THR A 390 2.25 28.40 12.38
C THR A 390 1.15 28.18 11.35
N ALA A 391 -0.12 28.26 11.78
CA ALA A 391 -1.29 28.09 10.90
C ALA A 391 -1.24 28.95 9.62
N SER A 392 -0.75 30.19 9.70
CA SER A 392 -0.62 31.06 8.52
C SER A 392 0.46 30.62 7.53
N VAL A 393 1.50 29.92 7.98
CA VAL A 393 2.53 29.34 7.12
C VAL A 393 1.98 28.07 6.47
N LEU A 394 1.29 27.22 7.24
CA LEU A 394 0.63 26.03 6.73
C LEU A 394 -0.41 26.35 5.64
N ASP A 395 -1.26 27.35 5.86
CA ASP A 395 -2.24 27.81 4.88
C ASP A 395 -1.57 28.27 3.57
N LYS A 396 -0.47 29.04 3.66
CA LYS A 396 0.31 29.43 2.48
C LYS A 396 0.98 28.24 1.79
N PHE A 397 1.48 27.28 2.57
CA PHE A 397 2.11 26.06 2.07
C PHE A 397 1.11 25.26 1.21
N TRP A 398 -0.09 25.01 1.71
CA TRP A 398 -1.14 24.30 0.96
C TRP A 398 -1.68 25.10 -0.23
N LYS A 399 -1.78 26.43 -0.12
CA LYS A 399 -2.14 27.29 -1.26
C LYS A 399 -1.18 27.13 -2.45
N GLU A 400 0.11 26.92 -2.21
CA GLU A 400 1.08 26.65 -3.28
C GLU A 400 0.84 25.29 -3.95
N ILE A 401 0.59 24.24 -3.16
CA ILE A 401 0.26 22.90 -3.67
C ILE A 401 -1.03 22.97 -4.50
N ASP A 402 -2.07 23.65 -4.00
CA ASP A 402 -3.35 23.83 -4.68
C ASP A 402 -3.21 24.62 -5.98
N GLU A 403 -2.37 25.65 -6.00
CA GLU A 403 -2.08 26.43 -7.20
C GLU A 403 -1.31 25.61 -8.23
N SER A 404 -0.32 24.81 -7.79
CA SER A 404 0.43 23.88 -8.62
C SER A 404 -0.50 22.83 -9.25
N ALA A 405 -1.34 22.18 -8.43
CA ALA A 405 -2.33 21.21 -8.90
C ALA A 405 -3.29 21.80 -9.94
N ARG A 406 -3.81 23.02 -9.71
CA ARG A 406 -4.66 23.73 -10.69
C ARG A 406 -3.92 24.04 -11.99
N LYS A 407 -2.64 24.37 -11.94
CA LYS A 407 -1.80 24.64 -13.12
C LYS A 407 -1.53 23.36 -13.93
N ILE A 408 -1.36 22.22 -13.28
CA ILE A 408 -1.13 20.93 -13.95
C ILE A 408 -2.44 20.41 -14.53
N GLY A 409 -3.53 20.48 -13.77
CA GLY A 409 -4.86 20.02 -14.15
C GLY A 409 -5.62 20.92 -15.15
N ARG A 410 -4.92 21.73 -15.96
CA ARG A 410 -5.38 22.82 -16.86
C ARG A 410 -6.57 22.52 -17.80
N THR A 411 -7.20 21.35 -17.74
CA THR A 411 -8.37 20.95 -18.53
C THR A 411 -9.68 20.81 -17.75
N LYS A 412 -9.75 20.94 -16.42
CA LYS A 412 -11.04 20.99 -15.68
C LYS A 412 -10.81 21.63 -14.29
N LYS A 413 -11.86 22.16 -13.67
CA LYS A 413 -11.90 22.68 -12.29
C LYS A 413 -11.51 21.59 -11.25
N LEU A 414 -10.32 21.02 -11.29
CA LEU A 414 -9.78 20.11 -10.29
C LEU A 414 -8.95 20.95 -9.31
N SER A 415 -9.51 21.22 -8.13
CA SER A 415 -8.69 21.52 -6.95
C SER A 415 -8.03 20.22 -6.48
N ILE A 416 -6.99 20.30 -5.64
CA ILE A 416 -6.53 19.09 -4.92
C ILE A 416 -7.71 18.52 -4.12
N ASN A 417 -8.63 19.37 -3.65
CA ASN A 417 -9.87 18.95 -3.02
C ASN A 417 -10.80 18.12 -3.93
N LYS A 418 -10.60 18.06 -5.25
CA LYS A 418 -11.29 17.11 -6.15
C LYS A 418 -10.54 15.81 -6.36
N ILE A 419 -9.24 15.82 -6.14
CA ILE A 419 -8.44 14.60 -5.95
C ILE A 419 -8.80 14.02 -4.58
N GLU A 420 -9.00 14.88 -3.58
CA GLU A 420 -9.67 14.56 -2.34
C GLU A 420 -11.11 14.11 -2.63
N ASP A 421 -12.00 14.79 -3.36
CA ASP A 421 -13.35 14.25 -3.65
C ASP A 421 -13.32 12.86 -4.32
N PHE A 422 -12.26 12.52 -5.06
CA PHE A 422 -12.05 11.20 -5.64
C PHE A 422 -11.50 10.17 -4.62
N VAL A 423 -10.74 10.62 -3.62
CA VAL A 423 -10.11 9.79 -2.56
C VAL A 423 -10.86 9.88 -1.23
N LEU A 424 -11.74 10.85 -0.97
CA LEU A 424 -12.24 11.37 0.30
C LEU A 424 -13.75 11.70 0.29
N SER A 425 -14.47 11.56 -0.83
CA SER A 425 -15.91 11.84 -0.81
C SER A 425 -16.65 10.86 0.13
N HIS A 426 -17.27 11.45 1.15
CA HIS A 426 -18.21 10.87 2.13
C HIS A 426 -17.67 9.75 3.02
N VAL A 427 -17.01 10.10 4.12
CA VAL A 427 -16.81 9.18 5.24
C VAL A 427 -17.00 9.93 6.55
N GLU A 428 -17.99 9.50 7.33
CA GLU A 428 -18.02 9.74 8.77
C GLU A 428 -16.96 8.84 9.42
N PRO A 429 -16.00 9.38 10.20
CA PRO A 429 -14.94 8.57 10.78
C PRO A 429 -15.52 7.50 11.72
N ARG A 430 -15.38 6.22 11.34
CA ARG A 430 -15.55 5.09 12.24
C ARG A 430 -14.17 4.57 12.63
N TRP A 431 -13.81 4.83 13.88
CA TRP A 431 -12.52 4.44 14.41
C TRP A 431 -12.53 2.97 14.83
N ILE A 432 -11.72 2.15 14.16
CA ILE A 432 -11.16 0.94 14.77
C ILE A 432 -9.72 1.30 15.14
N VAL A 433 -9.54 1.99 16.26
CA VAL A 433 -8.20 2.18 16.81
C VAL A 433 -7.81 0.87 17.46
N SER A 434 -6.90 0.12 16.85
CA SER A 434 -6.15 -0.91 17.57
C SER A 434 -5.55 -0.23 18.80
N LYS A 435 -5.87 -0.69 20.00
CA LYS A 435 -5.29 -0.15 21.23
C LYS A 435 -3.78 -0.18 21.06
N LYS A 436 -3.15 0.99 20.88
CA LYS A 436 -1.69 1.09 20.96
C LYS A 436 -1.30 0.40 22.26
N ARG A 437 -0.44 -0.62 22.21
CA ARG A 437 0.14 -1.24 23.40
C ARG A 437 0.74 -0.11 24.22
N THR A 438 0.04 0.30 25.26
CA THR A 438 0.45 1.41 26.11
C THR A 438 1.79 1.02 26.71
N ARG A 439 2.83 1.83 26.48
CA ARG A 439 4.09 1.68 27.20
C ARG A 439 3.74 1.72 28.69
N LEU A 440 3.94 0.59 29.37
CA LEU A 440 3.90 0.54 30.83
C LEU A 440 5.09 1.39 31.30
N VAL A 441 4.82 2.66 31.58
CA VAL A 441 5.74 3.48 32.37
C VAL A 441 5.65 2.92 33.79
N PRO A 442 6.74 2.38 34.36
CA PRO A 442 6.71 1.97 35.76
C PRO A 442 6.37 3.19 36.61
N SER A 443 5.27 3.08 37.34
CA SER A 443 4.85 4.09 38.30
C SER A 443 5.98 4.28 39.32
N PRO A 444 6.39 5.52 39.66
CA PRO A 444 7.43 5.72 40.66
C PRO A 444 6.92 5.17 42.00
N GLU A 445 7.58 4.13 42.51
CA GLU A 445 7.34 3.58 43.84
C GLU A 445 7.49 4.68 44.88
N SER A 446 6.36 5.09 45.48
CA SER A 446 6.35 5.92 46.67
C SER A 446 6.79 5.07 47.84
N THR A 447 8.02 5.30 48.29
CA THR A 447 8.52 4.83 49.58
C THR A 447 7.75 5.57 50.67
N SER A 448 6.81 4.90 51.33
CA SER A 448 6.29 5.35 52.62
C SER A 448 6.06 4.15 53.52
N ALA A 449 6.70 4.24 54.69
CA ALA A 449 6.77 3.28 55.76
C ALA A 449 5.39 2.77 56.25
N GLU A 450 5.39 1.49 56.64
CA GLU A 450 4.77 0.86 57.83
C GLU A 450 3.92 1.74 58.79
N PRO A 451 2.88 1.17 59.45
CA PRO A 451 3.06 -0.04 60.25
C PRO A 451 1.92 -1.07 60.29
N GLU A 452 2.33 -2.26 60.77
CA GLU A 452 1.52 -3.39 61.20
C GLU A 452 0.49 -3.02 62.30
N ALA A 453 -0.72 -3.60 62.22
CA ALA A 453 -1.48 -4.08 63.36
C ALA A 453 -2.68 -4.95 62.94
N ASN A 454 -2.51 -6.27 63.14
CA ASN A 454 -3.38 -7.20 63.86
C ASN A 454 -4.94 -7.04 63.88
N VAL A 455 -5.61 -8.21 63.85
CA VAL A 455 -6.88 -8.63 64.50
C VAL A 455 -7.95 -9.25 63.56
N SER A 456 -8.03 -10.59 63.70
CA SER A 456 -9.17 -11.52 63.85
C SER A 456 -10.37 -11.62 62.88
N GLN A 457 -10.55 -12.86 62.41
CA GLN A 457 -11.75 -13.73 62.46
C GLN A 457 -13.16 -13.11 62.35
N GLY A 458 -13.96 -13.66 61.42
CA GLY A 458 -15.42 -13.61 61.45
C GLY A 458 -16.06 -14.36 60.27
N GLU A 459 -16.71 -15.48 60.56
CA GLU A 459 -17.55 -16.29 59.67
C GLU A 459 -18.77 -15.52 59.12
N GLY A 460 -19.30 -15.94 57.97
CA GLY A 460 -20.69 -15.64 57.59
C GLY A 460 -20.99 -15.61 56.08
N SER A 461 -21.41 -16.75 55.53
CA SER A 461 -22.31 -16.84 54.35
C SER A 461 -23.78 -16.94 54.83
N PRO A 462 -24.81 -16.98 53.96
CA PRO A 462 -25.08 -16.27 52.70
C PRO A 462 -26.52 -15.67 52.69
N VAL A 463 -26.86 -14.79 51.72
CA VAL A 463 -28.27 -14.46 51.40
C VAL A 463 -28.45 -14.20 49.90
N GLU A 464 -29.18 -15.08 49.21
CA GLU A 464 -29.87 -14.83 47.93
C GLU A 464 -31.06 -13.85 48.14
N PRO A 465 -31.59 -13.21 47.07
CA PRO A 465 -32.86 -13.76 46.55
C PRO A 465 -33.16 -13.57 45.05
N ALA A 466 -33.94 -14.55 44.55
CA ALA A 466 -35.18 -14.43 43.78
C ALA A 466 -35.20 -13.90 42.32
N ILE A 467 -35.13 -14.87 41.41
CA ILE A 467 -36.12 -15.23 40.36
C ILE A 467 -37.42 -14.38 40.31
N SER A 468 -37.76 -13.88 39.12
CA SER A 468 -39.13 -13.48 38.75
C SER A 468 -39.52 -14.15 37.42
N ALA A 469 -40.56 -14.99 37.50
CA ALA A 469 -41.19 -15.67 36.37
C ALA A 469 -42.25 -14.78 35.72
N VAL A 470 -42.37 -14.85 34.39
CA VAL A 470 -43.54 -14.39 33.65
C VAL A 470 -44.08 -15.54 32.81
N THR A 471 -45.34 -15.89 33.08
CA THR A 471 -46.18 -16.84 32.34
C THR A 471 -47.24 -16.05 31.58
N ILE A 472 -47.65 -16.54 30.39
CA ILE A 472 -48.96 -16.44 29.67
C ILE A 472 -48.67 -16.59 28.16
N LYS A 473 -49.36 -17.32 27.28
CA LYS A 473 -50.36 -18.41 27.23
C LYS A 473 -50.39 -18.90 25.76
N PRO A 474 -50.92 -20.11 25.46
CA PRO A 474 -50.83 -20.76 24.14
C PRO A 474 -52.00 -20.38 23.21
N ILE A 475 -51.78 -20.51 21.88
CA ILE A 475 -52.84 -20.53 20.88
C ILE A 475 -52.75 -21.85 20.10
N GLN A 476 -53.81 -22.65 20.22
CA GLN A 476 -54.11 -23.81 19.38
C GLN A 476 -54.83 -23.37 18.11
N GLY A 477 -54.64 -24.10 17.01
CA GLY A 477 -55.45 -24.03 15.80
C GLY A 477 -55.10 -25.17 14.85
N GLU A 478 -55.93 -26.22 14.87
CA GLU A 478 -55.90 -27.39 14.00
C GLU A 478 -56.28 -27.06 12.55
N GLY A 479 -55.87 -27.93 11.59
CA GLY A 479 -56.58 -28.06 10.31
C GLY A 479 -55.73 -28.48 9.10
N SER A 480 -55.47 -29.79 8.97
CA SER A 480 -55.29 -30.49 7.67
C SER A 480 -56.67 -30.71 7.01
N PRO A 481 -56.87 -31.10 5.71
CA PRO A 481 -56.07 -32.12 5.02
C PRO A 481 -55.96 -32.09 3.46
N VAL A 482 -55.05 -32.96 2.97
CA VAL A 482 -55.12 -33.88 1.79
C VAL A 482 -55.38 -33.33 0.37
N GLY A 483 -54.50 -33.73 -0.55
CA GLY A 483 -54.75 -33.75 -2.00
C GLY A 483 -53.62 -34.40 -2.81
N SER A 484 -53.70 -35.72 -3.00
CA SER A 484 -52.92 -36.49 -3.97
C SER A 484 -53.39 -36.23 -5.41
N ALA A 485 -52.47 -36.22 -6.38
CA ALA A 485 -52.74 -36.68 -7.75
C ALA A 485 -51.44 -36.94 -8.52
N ASP A 486 -51.28 -38.19 -8.92
CA ASP A 486 -50.41 -38.66 -9.99
C ASP A 486 -50.75 -38.02 -11.34
N SER A 487 -49.77 -37.88 -12.23
CA SER A 487 -49.93 -38.27 -13.64
C SER A 487 -48.60 -38.28 -14.38
N ALA A 488 -48.23 -39.49 -14.80
CA ALA A 488 -47.23 -39.76 -15.81
C ALA A 488 -47.79 -39.51 -17.23
N THR A 489 -46.97 -39.00 -18.14
CA THR A 489 -47.09 -39.36 -19.57
C THR A 489 -45.74 -39.32 -20.27
N SER A 490 -45.42 -40.49 -20.82
CA SER A 490 -44.33 -40.81 -21.72
C SER A 490 -44.77 -40.58 -23.17
N ILE A 491 -43.97 -39.92 -24.02
CA ILE A 491 -43.96 -40.15 -25.48
C ILE A 491 -42.54 -40.07 -26.06
N LYS A 492 -42.29 -41.07 -26.91
CA LYS A 492 -41.13 -41.47 -27.71
C LYS A 492 -40.50 -40.45 -28.66
N HIS A 493 -39.18 -40.64 -28.83
CA HIS A 493 -38.38 -40.73 -30.07
C HIS A 493 -38.96 -40.20 -31.40
N THR A 494 -38.18 -39.34 -32.06
CA THR A 494 -37.95 -39.42 -33.52
C THR A 494 -36.58 -38.83 -33.90
N GLN A 495 -35.81 -39.60 -34.66
CA GLN A 495 -34.62 -39.16 -35.40
C GLN A 495 -35.04 -38.33 -36.62
N GLY A 496 -34.22 -37.37 -37.03
CA GLY A 496 -34.35 -36.66 -38.30
C GLY A 496 -33.18 -35.71 -38.55
N GLU A 497 -32.39 -36.02 -39.58
CA GLU A 497 -31.19 -35.32 -40.06
C GLU A 497 -31.48 -33.95 -40.68
N GLY A 498 -30.46 -33.07 -40.69
CA GLY A 498 -30.06 -32.35 -41.92
C GLY A 498 -30.44 -30.87 -42.11
N SER A 499 -29.57 -29.99 -41.58
CA SER A 499 -29.07 -28.75 -42.23
C SER A 499 -30.03 -27.55 -42.46
N PRO A 500 -29.50 -26.38 -42.88
CA PRO A 500 -28.99 -25.31 -42.03
C PRO A 500 -29.88 -24.05 -42.10
N VAL A 501 -30.03 -23.31 -40.99
CA VAL A 501 -30.82 -22.07 -40.98
C VAL A 501 -29.96 -20.88 -40.53
N ASP A 502 -30.06 -19.84 -41.34
CA ASP A 502 -29.53 -18.50 -41.17
C ASP A 502 -29.76 -17.93 -39.78
N SER A 503 -28.70 -17.39 -39.19
CA SER A 503 -28.74 -16.62 -37.95
C SER A 503 -29.22 -15.20 -38.25
N ALA A 504 -30.50 -14.94 -38.01
CA ALA A 504 -31.06 -13.60 -37.91
C ALA A 504 -31.47 -13.34 -36.45
N ASP A 505 -31.09 -12.14 -35.99
CA ASP A 505 -31.25 -11.59 -34.65
C ASP A 505 -32.62 -11.84 -34.01
N SER A 506 -32.61 -12.23 -32.73
CA SER A 506 -33.75 -12.08 -31.83
C SER A 506 -33.23 -11.59 -30.47
N ALA A 507 -33.33 -10.28 -30.30
CA ALA A 507 -33.18 -9.60 -29.02
C ALA A 507 -34.38 -9.97 -28.12
N ALA A 508 -34.10 -10.66 -27.01
CA ALA A 508 -35.09 -10.89 -25.97
C ALA A 508 -35.31 -9.58 -25.19
N ILE A 509 -36.53 -9.06 -25.27
CA ILE A 509 -37.06 -7.97 -24.46
C ILE A 509 -37.28 -8.53 -23.05
N ILE A 510 -36.45 -8.11 -22.10
CA ILE A 510 -36.64 -8.37 -20.67
C ILE A 510 -37.55 -7.26 -20.13
N GLU A 511 -38.72 -7.62 -19.64
CA GLU A 511 -39.61 -6.69 -18.93
C GLU A 511 -39.00 -6.29 -17.57
N PRO A 512 -39.03 -5.01 -17.19
CA PRO A 512 -38.49 -4.54 -15.93
C PRO A 512 -39.39 -4.96 -14.75
N ILE A 513 -38.80 -5.67 -13.79
CA ILE A 513 -39.39 -6.03 -12.50
C ILE A 513 -39.72 -4.73 -11.74
N LYS A 514 -41.00 -4.54 -11.40
CA LYS A 514 -41.47 -3.44 -10.54
C LYS A 514 -40.86 -3.56 -9.14
N PRO A 515 -40.33 -2.47 -8.56
CA PRO A 515 -39.91 -2.47 -7.16
C PRO A 515 -41.13 -2.57 -6.23
N SER A 516 -41.06 -3.47 -5.25
CA SER A 516 -42.03 -3.63 -4.17
C SER A 516 -41.98 -2.42 -3.22
N GLU A 517 -43.16 -1.99 -2.74
CA GLU A 517 -43.32 -0.89 -1.79
C GLU A 517 -42.65 -1.18 -0.43
N PRO A 518 -42.03 -0.17 0.21
CA PRO A 518 -41.38 -0.34 1.51
C PRO A 518 -42.40 -0.47 2.65
N SER A 519 -42.16 -1.45 3.50
CA SER A 519 -42.93 -1.73 4.71
C SER A 519 -42.74 -0.63 5.77
N ARG A 520 -43.82 -0.41 6.51
CA ARG A 520 -44.14 0.61 7.51
C ARG A 520 -43.07 0.83 8.61
N SER A 521 -42.50 2.04 8.61
CA SER A 521 -41.96 2.86 9.72
C SER A 521 -41.73 2.23 11.12
N GLN A 522 -40.46 2.11 11.52
CA GLN A 522 -40.02 2.16 12.93
C GLN A 522 -39.84 3.62 13.40
N PRO A 523 -40.05 3.93 14.69
CA PRO A 523 -39.86 5.28 15.24
C PRO A 523 -38.37 5.65 15.33
N PRO A 524 -38.02 6.95 15.23
CA PRO A 524 -36.63 7.40 15.18
C PRO A 524 -35.89 7.15 16.50
N GLU A 525 -34.75 6.48 16.42
CA GLU A 525 -33.77 6.39 17.50
C GLU A 525 -33.25 7.78 17.90
N LYS A 526 -33.08 7.98 19.21
CA LYS A 526 -32.51 9.21 19.78
C LYS A 526 -31.08 9.39 19.28
N PRO A 527 -30.66 10.62 18.93
CA PRO A 527 -29.26 10.89 18.59
C PRO A 527 -28.35 10.61 19.80
N PRO A 528 -27.17 10.00 19.59
CA PRO A 528 -26.21 9.77 20.66
C PRO A 528 -25.66 11.10 21.19
N ALA A 529 -25.34 11.09 22.49
CA ALA A 529 -24.89 12.27 23.23
C ALA A 529 -23.62 12.88 22.63
N ASP A 530 -23.60 14.21 22.61
CA ASP A 530 -22.53 15.08 22.14
C ASP A 530 -21.33 14.99 23.11
N ILE A 531 -20.46 13.99 22.92
CA ILE A 531 -19.23 13.83 23.71
C ILE A 531 -18.13 14.65 23.03
N LYS A 532 -17.76 15.76 23.68
CA LYS A 532 -16.61 16.58 23.28
C LYS A 532 -15.32 15.74 23.28
N PRO A 533 -14.44 15.86 22.27
CA PRO A 533 -13.20 15.09 22.19
C PRO A 533 -12.25 15.42 23.34
N TYR A 534 -11.84 14.37 24.06
CA TYR A 534 -10.78 14.38 25.05
C TYR A 534 -9.42 14.38 24.33
N ASN A 535 -8.57 15.37 24.63
CA ASN A 535 -7.26 15.59 24.00
C ASN A 535 -6.15 15.06 24.93
N PRO A 536 -5.51 13.92 24.66
CA PRO A 536 -4.52 13.34 25.56
C PRO A 536 -3.10 13.69 25.09
N SER A 537 -2.73 14.97 25.13
CA SER A 537 -1.33 15.44 25.03
C SER A 537 -1.24 16.93 25.36
N ARG A 538 -1.40 17.27 26.64
CA ARG A 538 -0.97 18.59 27.15
C ARG A 538 0.43 18.40 27.73
N PRO A 539 1.49 18.98 27.14
CA PRO A 539 2.78 19.02 27.80
C PRO A 539 2.65 19.86 29.08
N SER A 540 3.13 19.31 30.18
CA SER A 540 3.22 19.98 31.47
C SER A 540 4.24 21.11 31.36
N ASP A 541 3.77 22.32 31.12
CA ASP A 541 4.59 23.54 31.21
C ASP A 541 5.04 23.74 32.66
N SER A 542 6.31 23.44 32.92
CA SER A 542 7.02 23.95 34.10
C SER A 542 7.55 25.33 33.78
N SER A 543 7.02 26.30 34.51
CA SER A 543 7.33 27.72 34.50
C SER A 543 8.82 28.05 34.60
N SER A 544 9.34 28.87 33.69
CA SER A 544 10.35 29.87 34.03
C SER A 544 9.86 31.24 33.54
N ALA A 545 9.55 32.09 34.52
CA ALA A 545 9.14 33.46 34.31
C ALA A 545 10.35 34.30 33.91
N VAL A 546 10.30 34.95 32.76
CA VAL A 546 11.15 36.11 32.45
C VAL A 546 10.26 37.25 32.00
N ALA A 547 10.44 38.36 32.71
CA ALA A 547 9.62 39.55 32.73
C ALA A 547 9.45 40.21 31.36
N SER A 548 8.21 40.60 31.07
CA SER A 548 7.86 41.53 30.00
C SER A 548 8.36 42.93 30.34
N THR A 549 9.23 43.49 29.51
CA THR A 549 9.43 44.94 29.40
C THR A 549 8.57 45.49 28.28
N ASP A 550 7.68 46.39 28.67
CA ASP A 550 6.87 47.27 27.82
C ASP A 550 7.71 48.00 26.76
N GLU A 551 7.22 48.03 25.52
CA GLU A 551 7.50 49.17 24.63
C GLU A 551 6.26 49.56 23.80
N PRO A 552 6.08 50.87 23.51
CA PRO A 552 4.78 51.44 23.21
C PRO A 552 4.42 51.47 21.71
N LYS A 553 3.12 51.37 21.45
CA LYS A 553 2.46 51.66 20.17
C LYS A 553 2.81 53.07 19.68
N ARG A 554 3.46 53.17 18.51
CA ARG A 554 3.50 54.40 17.70
C ARG A 554 2.55 54.28 16.51
N VAL A 555 1.47 55.06 16.57
CA VAL A 555 0.59 55.39 15.45
C VAL A 555 1.25 56.55 14.69
N GLY A 556 1.46 56.38 13.39
CA GLY A 556 1.95 57.44 12.51
C GLY A 556 1.43 57.27 11.07
N PRO A 557 1.16 58.35 10.32
CA PRO A 557 0.41 58.30 9.07
C PRO A 557 1.28 57.86 7.88
N LYS A 558 0.73 56.99 7.02
CA LYS A 558 1.33 56.59 5.75
C LYS A 558 1.44 57.78 4.79
N VAL A 559 2.67 58.25 4.54
CA VAL A 559 2.99 59.16 3.43
C VAL A 559 3.58 58.33 2.28
N LYS A 560 2.94 58.39 1.11
CA LYS A 560 3.44 57.86 -0.16
C LYS A 560 4.44 58.87 -0.75
N THR A 561 5.70 58.47 -0.92
CA THR A 561 6.67 59.22 -1.72
C THR A 561 7.38 58.28 -2.68
N ARG A 562 7.19 58.56 -3.97
CA ARG A 562 7.84 57.93 -5.11
C ARG A 562 9.03 58.82 -5.49
N PRO A 563 10.27 58.31 -5.62
CA PRO A 563 11.36 59.10 -6.18
C PRO A 563 11.43 58.95 -7.72
N PRO A 564 11.80 60.03 -8.45
CA PRO A 564 12.06 60.01 -9.90
C PRO A 564 13.51 59.55 -10.20
N PRO A 565 13.84 59.23 -11.47
CA PRO A 565 15.14 58.69 -11.83
C PRO A 565 16.17 59.81 -11.97
N SER A 566 17.39 59.58 -11.49
CA SER A 566 18.53 60.44 -11.78
C SER A 566 19.75 59.59 -12.07
N SER A 567 20.26 59.82 -13.27
CA SER A 567 21.49 59.35 -13.86
C SER A 567 22.73 59.89 -13.15
N THR A 568 23.88 59.34 -13.59
CA THR A 568 25.26 59.88 -13.51
C THR A 568 26.02 59.67 -12.20
N GLY A 569 27.11 58.91 -12.27
CA GLY A 569 28.27 59.12 -11.39
C GLY A 569 29.04 57.88 -10.96
N SER A 570 30.06 57.51 -11.76
CA SER A 570 31.41 57.18 -11.28
C SER A 570 31.65 55.86 -10.53
N SER A 571 32.21 54.89 -11.27
CA SER A 571 32.92 53.72 -10.75
C SER A 571 34.17 54.10 -9.94
N PRO A 572 34.49 53.34 -8.88
CA PRO A 572 35.87 53.11 -8.47
C PRO A 572 36.36 51.77 -9.02
N GLN A 573 37.51 51.82 -9.69
CA GLN A 573 38.30 50.68 -10.15
C GLN A 573 38.67 49.75 -8.98
N VAL A 574 38.46 48.45 -9.17
CA VAL A 574 39.09 47.38 -8.38
C VAL A 574 40.11 46.68 -9.29
N PRO A 575 41.32 46.32 -8.79
CA PRO A 575 42.41 45.84 -9.63
C PRO A 575 42.09 44.47 -10.24
N GLN A 576 42.31 44.36 -11.54
CA GLN A 576 42.36 43.07 -12.24
C GLN A 576 43.69 42.39 -11.91
N THR A 577 43.63 41.32 -11.12
CA THR A 577 44.65 40.26 -11.17
C THR A 577 44.28 39.32 -12.30
N ASP A 578 45.16 39.33 -13.29
CA ASP A 578 45.21 38.47 -14.46
C ASP A 578 45.68 37.08 -14.00
N ASP A 579 44.80 36.08 -14.04
CA ASP A 579 45.18 34.67 -13.99
C ASP A 579 44.22 33.89 -14.90
N GLY A 580 44.67 33.75 -16.14
CA GLY A 580 44.04 32.91 -17.15
C GLY A 580 44.08 31.44 -16.74
N ARG A 581 42.92 30.88 -16.44
CA ARG A 581 42.64 29.45 -16.59
C ARG A 581 41.28 29.27 -17.23
N GLN A 582 41.29 29.27 -18.56
CA GLN A 582 40.25 28.60 -19.34
C GLN A 582 40.25 27.14 -18.90
N ALA A 583 39.28 26.78 -18.06
CA ALA A 583 38.98 25.39 -17.78
C ALA A 583 38.32 24.80 -19.04
N ASP A 584 39.11 24.05 -19.80
CA ASP A 584 38.63 23.15 -20.85
C ASP A 584 37.50 22.28 -20.29
N LYS A 585 36.27 22.55 -20.75
CA LYS A 585 35.08 21.72 -20.52
C LYS A 585 35.09 20.43 -21.35
N SER A 586 36.26 20.01 -21.85
CA SER A 586 36.42 18.84 -22.72
C SER A 586 36.96 17.60 -21.98
N THR A 587 37.43 17.72 -20.73
CA THR A 587 38.25 16.66 -20.12
C THR A 587 37.53 15.78 -19.09
N LEU A 588 36.23 15.97 -18.84
CA LEU A 588 35.45 15.19 -17.86
C LEU A 588 34.65 14.01 -18.46
N ALA A 589 34.80 13.72 -19.75
CA ALA A 589 34.07 12.64 -20.44
C ALA A 589 34.87 11.32 -20.58
N HIS A 590 36.05 11.20 -19.96
CA HIS A 590 36.96 10.08 -20.26
C HIS A 590 37.00 8.92 -19.25
N ASP A 591 36.35 9.02 -18.07
CA ASP A 591 36.50 7.98 -17.04
C ASP A 591 35.26 7.11 -16.76
N LEU A 592 34.18 7.32 -17.50
CA LEU A 592 33.13 6.30 -17.63
C LEU A 592 33.41 5.52 -18.91
N LYS A 593 34.08 4.35 -18.78
CA LYS A 593 34.17 3.31 -19.82
C LYS A 593 32.79 2.71 -20.12
N LEU A 594 31.82 3.56 -20.44
CA LEU A 594 30.54 3.13 -20.98
C LEU A 594 30.80 2.72 -22.43
N PRO A 595 30.22 1.60 -22.92
CA PRO A 595 30.41 1.17 -24.29
C PRO A 595 29.86 2.23 -25.26
N PHE A 596 30.76 3.06 -25.80
CA PHE A 596 30.45 4.04 -26.82
C PHE A 596 30.38 3.34 -28.18
N PHE A 597 29.17 3.23 -28.75
CA PHE A 597 28.93 2.53 -30.01
C PHE A 597 29.35 3.40 -31.19
N ARG A 598 30.46 3.04 -31.85
CA ARG A 598 30.85 3.64 -33.13
C ARG A 598 30.15 2.93 -34.28
N VAL A 599 29.12 3.56 -34.84
CA VAL A 599 28.23 2.96 -35.84
C VAL A 599 28.29 3.69 -37.19
N PRO A 600 27.96 3.02 -38.31
CA PRO A 600 27.81 3.69 -39.60
C PRO A 600 26.77 4.81 -39.56
N LYS A 601 26.91 5.82 -40.44
CA LYS A 601 26.01 6.99 -40.49
C LYS A 601 24.52 6.62 -40.52
N HIS A 602 24.13 5.66 -41.36
CA HIS A 602 22.74 5.20 -41.44
C HIS A 602 22.19 4.66 -40.11
N VAL A 603 23.03 3.94 -39.35
CA VAL A 603 22.66 3.40 -38.03
C VAL A 603 22.57 4.52 -37.01
N TYR A 604 23.50 5.48 -37.06
CA TYR A 604 23.47 6.68 -36.21
C TYR A 604 22.18 7.49 -36.44
N ASP A 605 21.86 7.80 -37.71
CA ASP A 605 20.65 8.55 -38.07
C ASP A 605 19.38 7.82 -37.58
N THR A 606 19.37 6.48 -37.61
CA THR A 606 18.27 5.67 -37.07
C THR A 606 18.15 5.82 -35.54
N PHE A 607 19.26 5.71 -34.80
CA PHE A 607 19.24 5.90 -33.34
C PHE A 607 18.95 7.34 -32.92
N GLU A 608 19.33 8.33 -33.72
CA GLU A 608 18.96 9.73 -33.49
C GLU A 608 17.43 9.90 -33.55
N VAL A 609 16.76 9.30 -34.53
CA VAL A 609 15.30 9.31 -34.61
C VAL A 609 14.64 8.51 -33.48
N ILE A 610 15.25 7.40 -33.03
CA ILE A 610 14.72 6.61 -31.91
C ILE A 610 14.85 7.38 -30.60
N LEU A 611 16.05 7.86 -30.27
CA LEU A 611 16.42 8.33 -28.94
C LEU A 611 16.28 9.85 -28.75
N ASP A 612 16.12 10.64 -29.81
CA ASP A 612 15.80 12.06 -29.68
C ASP A 612 14.28 12.32 -29.82
N PRO A 613 13.58 12.62 -28.72
CA PRO A 613 12.12 12.81 -28.74
C PRO A 613 11.68 14.02 -29.56
N LYS A 614 12.61 14.93 -29.93
CA LYS A 614 12.31 16.09 -30.78
C LYS A 614 12.20 15.71 -32.25
N VAL A 615 12.80 14.60 -32.67
CA VAL A 615 12.80 14.15 -34.06
C VAL A 615 11.50 13.39 -34.33
N LYS A 616 10.60 14.02 -35.09
CA LYS A 616 9.35 13.39 -35.54
C LYS A 616 9.60 12.67 -36.85
N GLY A 617 9.22 11.40 -36.92
CA GLY A 617 9.35 10.60 -38.13
C GLY A 617 8.76 9.20 -37.96
N ASN A 618 8.58 8.52 -39.08
CA ASN A 618 8.36 7.08 -39.12
C ASN A 618 9.67 6.43 -39.59
N LEU A 619 10.06 5.32 -38.96
CA LEU A 619 11.26 4.58 -39.35
C LEU A 619 10.87 3.33 -40.11
N SER A 620 11.62 2.99 -41.16
CA SER A 620 11.51 1.69 -41.79
C SER A 620 11.87 0.61 -40.78
N TRP A 621 11.08 -0.46 -40.72
CA TRP A 621 11.37 -1.59 -39.85
C TRP A 621 12.70 -2.26 -40.20
N LYS A 622 13.07 -2.25 -41.48
CA LYS A 622 14.38 -2.74 -41.95
C LYS A 622 15.52 -1.92 -41.34
N ASP A 623 15.34 -0.60 -41.19
CA ASP A 623 16.38 0.28 -40.65
C ASP A 623 16.54 0.05 -39.14
N ILE A 624 15.43 -0.16 -38.42
CA ILE A 624 15.44 -0.52 -36.99
C ILE A 624 16.13 -1.88 -36.77
N LEU A 625 15.75 -2.89 -37.55
CA LEU A 625 16.39 -4.22 -37.50
C LEU A 625 17.89 -4.10 -37.75
N PHE A 626 18.27 -3.39 -38.81
CA PHE A 626 19.67 -3.19 -39.18
C PHE A 626 20.45 -2.43 -38.11
N ALA A 627 19.86 -1.38 -37.52
CA ALA A 627 20.51 -0.59 -36.48
C ALA A 627 20.76 -1.40 -35.19
N LEU A 628 19.76 -2.13 -34.69
CA LEU A 628 19.88 -2.93 -33.47
C LEU A 628 20.83 -4.12 -33.65
N THR A 629 20.77 -4.79 -34.80
CA THR A 629 21.71 -5.88 -35.11
C THR A 629 23.15 -5.41 -35.34
N SER A 630 23.33 -4.20 -35.89
CA SER A 630 24.67 -3.59 -36.09
C SER A 630 25.41 -3.29 -34.78
N ILE A 631 24.69 -3.12 -33.67
CA ILE A 631 25.29 -2.94 -32.34
C ILE A 631 25.40 -4.25 -31.56
N GLY A 632 25.24 -5.39 -32.22
CA GLY A 632 25.44 -6.71 -31.62
C GLY A 632 24.20 -7.32 -30.97
N MET A 633 22.98 -6.82 -31.23
CA MET A 633 21.78 -7.53 -30.79
C MET A 633 21.40 -8.67 -31.76
N ARG A 634 21.00 -9.81 -31.22
CA ARG A 634 20.39 -10.91 -31.96
C ARG A 634 18.88 -10.71 -32.05
N TYR A 635 18.35 -10.72 -33.26
CA TYR A 635 16.92 -10.64 -33.50
C TYR A 635 16.27 -12.03 -33.47
N GLU A 636 15.22 -12.18 -32.68
CA GLU A 636 14.38 -13.37 -32.61
C GLU A 636 12.91 -12.98 -32.82
N HIS A 637 12.26 -13.61 -33.79
CA HIS A 637 10.82 -13.45 -33.98
C HIS A 637 10.09 -14.20 -32.86
N HIS A 638 9.25 -13.50 -32.09
CA HIS A 638 8.43 -14.10 -31.04
C HIS A 638 6.99 -14.25 -31.53
N THR A 639 6.08 -14.75 -30.69
CA THR A 639 4.68 -14.98 -31.09
C THR A 639 3.96 -13.67 -31.41
N GLY A 640 3.15 -13.69 -32.47
CA GLY A 640 2.30 -12.57 -32.89
C GLY A 640 3.08 -11.39 -33.46
N SER A 641 2.78 -10.18 -32.96
CA SER A 641 3.40 -8.93 -33.45
C SER A 641 4.60 -8.47 -32.61
N HIS A 642 5.15 -9.34 -31.77
CA HIS A 642 6.29 -9.01 -30.91
C HIS A 642 7.58 -9.66 -31.43
N CYS A 643 8.68 -8.94 -31.35
CA CYS A 643 10.02 -9.51 -31.50
C CYS A 643 10.90 -9.17 -30.31
N LEU A 644 11.90 -10.01 -30.13
CA LEU A 644 12.90 -9.91 -29.10
C LEU A 644 14.25 -9.55 -29.73
N PHE A 645 14.94 -8.58 -29.15
CA PHE A 645 16.33 -8.29 -29.45
C PHE A 645 17.19 -8.61 -28.23
N THR A 646 17.96 -9.69 -28.32
CA THR A 646 18.82 -10.15 -27.21
C THR A 646 20.23 -9.63 -27.44
N PRO A 647 20.83 -8.85 -26.51
CA PRO A 647 22.21 -8.40 -26.67
C PRO A 647 23.16 -9.60 -26.78
N MET A 648 24.20 -9.50 -27.62
CA MET A 648 25.30 -10.47 -27.67
C MET A 648 26.56 -9.87 -27.05
N GLY A 649 27.24 -10.65 -26.20
CA GLY A 649 28.46 -10.22 -25.49
C GLY A 649 28.17 -9.40 -24.22
N ASP A 650 29.17 -8.66 -23.73
CA ASP A 650 29.11 -7.87 -22.48
C ASP A 650 28.29 -6.57 -22.59
N ILE A 651 27.32 -6.52 -23.51
CA ILE A 651 26.41 -5.38 -23.63
C ILE A 651 25.40 -5.49 -22.48
N ALA A 652 25.74 -4.86 -21.35
CA ALA A 652 24.95 -4.57 -20.16
C ALA A 652 23.72 -5.48 -19.90
N ASN A 653 23.84 -6.31 -18.86
CA ASN A 653 22.75 -7.02 -18.16
C ASN A 653 21.99 -8.11 -18.92
N ASN A 654 22.38 -8.48 -20.15
CA ASN A 654 21.77 -9.55 -20.95
C ASN A 654 20.23 -9.48 -21.05
N THR A 655 19.65 -8.32 -20.77
CA THR A 655 18.19 -8.14 -20.68
C THR A 655 17.66 -8.03 -22.10
N PRO A 656 16.71 -8.86 -22.55
CA PRO A 656 16.18 -8.77 -23.90
C PRO A 656 15.32 -7.51 -24.11
N LEU A 657 15.47 -6.84 -25.24
CA LEU A 657 14.66 -5.70 -25.63
C LEU A 657 13.44 -6.19 -26.42
N MET A 658 12.25 -6.09 -25.82
CA MET A 658 10.99 -6.34 -26.53
C MET A 658 10.58 -5.14 -27.37
N CYS A 659 10.32 -5.39 -28.65
CA CYS A 659 9.86 -4.38 -29.60
C CYS A 659 8.62 -4.89 -30.36
N PRO A 660 7.54 -4.10 -30.47
CA PRO A 660 6.39 -4.46 -31.31
C PRO A 660 6.72 -4.25 -32.79
N GLN A 661 6.61 -5.30 -33.60
CA GLN A 661 6.69 -5.20 -35.05
C GLN A 661 5.58 -4.29 -35.60
N PRO A 662 5.86 -3.55 -36.69
CA PRO A 662 4.82 -2.83 -37.41
C PRO A 662 3.72 -3.78 -37.86
N HIS A 663 2.48 -3.39 -37.61
CA HIS A 663 1.29 -4.13 -38.05
C HIS A 663 0.19 -3.12 -38.40
N GLY A 664 -0.76 -3.53 -39.25
CA GLY A 664 -1.85 -2.66 -39.73
C GLY A 664 -1.55 -1.99 -41.07
N ARG A 665 -1.95 -0.71 -41.22
CA ARG A 665 -1.97 0.01 -42.52
C ARG A 665 -0.61 0.15 -43.21
N ASP A 666 0.48 0.20 -42.45
CA ASP A 666 1.84 0.21 -42.99
C ASP A 666 2.71 -0.79 -42.21
N PRO A 667 2.76 -2.06 -42.64
CA PRO A 667 3.57 -3.10 -41.99
C PRO A 667 5.07 -2.92 -42.25
N THR A 668 5.49 -1.89 -42.99
CA THR A 668 6.91 -1.66 -43.31
C THR A 668 7.55 -0.59 -42.44
N ARG A 669 6.74 0.19 -41.69
CA ARG A 669 7.22 1.33 -40.91
C ARG A 669 6.70 1.34 -39.49
N LEU A 670 7.57 1.69 -38.55
CA LEU A 670 7.22 1.91 -37.16
C LEU A 670 6.80 3.37 -36.98
N GLY A 671 5.56 3.58 -36.53
CA GLY A 671 5.03 4.92 -36.26
C GLY A 671 5.65 5.58 -35.02
N HIS A 672 5.64 6.91 -34.98
CA HIS A 672 6.26 7.71 -33.91
C HIS A 672 5.93 7.25 -32.47
N ARG A 673 4.68 6.88 -32.17
CA ARG A 673 4.28 6.39 -30.83
C ARG A 673 5.03 5.12 -30.42
N ARG A 674 5.27 4.20 -31.36
CA ARG A 674 6.00 2.95 -31.12
C ARG A 674 7.51 3.18 -31.05
N ILE A 675 8.01 4.17 -31.80
CA ILE A 675 9.41 4.63 -31.68
C ILE A 675 9.68 5.17 -30.27
N LEU A 676 8.79 6.02 -29.73
CA LEU A 676 8.93 6.52 -28.35
C LEU A 676 8.88 5.39 -27.31
N LEU A 677 8.04 4.37 -27.54
CA LEU A 677 8.00 3.19 -26.66
C LEU A 677 9.30 2.40 -26.71
N LEU A 678 9.86 2.18 -27.92
CA LEU A 678 11.16 1.53 -28.10
C LEU A 678 12.28 2.31 -27.41
N ALA A 679 12.31 3.63 -27.56
CA ALA A 679 13.27 4.52 -26.91
C ALA A 679 13.20 4.43 -25.37
N ARG A 680 11.98 4.45 -24.81
CA ARG A 680 11.76 4.28 -23.37
C ARG A 680 12.25 2.91 -22.89
N ASN A 681 11.98 1.85 -23.64
CA ASN A 681 12.46 0.51 -23.29
C ASN A 681 14.00 0.44 -23.32
N MET A 682 14.65 1.03 -24.33
CA MET A 682 16.12 1.09 -24.41
C MET A 682 16.73 1.87 -23.24
N PHE A 683 16.13 3.01 -22.87
CA PHE A 683 16.58 3.79 -21.71
C PHE A 683 16.40 3.02 -20.40
N ASN A 684 15.24 2.37 -20.20
CA ASN A 684 14.98 1.63 -18.96
C ASN A 684 15.85 0.37 -18.84
N SER A 685 16.07 -0.35 -19.94
CA SER A 685 16.83 -1.61 -19.92
C SER A 685 18.34 -1.39 -19.89
N TYR A 686 18.85 -0.34 -20.57
CA TYR A 686 20.29 -0.17 -20.77
C TYR A 686 20.83 1.23 -20.43
N GLY A 687 19.98 2.19 -20.04
CA GLY A 687 20.39 3.57 -19.79
C GLY A 687 20.79 4.34 -21.06
N TRP A 688 20.51 3.80 -22.25
CA TRP A 688 20.99 4.37 -23.50
C TRP A 688 20.29 5.68 -23.84
N THR A 689 21.11 6.67 -24.16
CA THR A 689 20.70 7.96 -24.73
C THR A 689 21.42 8.15 -26.06
N LYS A 690 21.07 9.19 -26.83
CA LYS A 690 21.74 9.47 -28.11
C LYS A 690 23.26 9.65 -27.99
N GLU A 691 23.75 10.06 -26.82
CA GLU A 691 25.17 10.32 -26.54
C GLU A 691 26.01 9.03 -26.51
N TRP A 692 25.36 7.86 -26.44
CA TRP A 692 26.01 6.56 -26.48
C TRP A 692 26.42 6.11 -27.88
N PHE A 693 25.99 6.83 -28.91
CA PHE A 693 26.23 6.48 -30.30
C PHE A 693 27.08 7.58 -30.95
N GLY A 694 28.09 7.17 -31.70
CA GLY A 694 28.93 8.06 -32.49
C GLY A 694 29.17 7.51 -33.88
N LEU A 695 29.52 8.41 -34.81
CA LEU A 695 29.88 8.00 -36.17
C LEU A 695 31.19 7.23 -36.17
N LYS A 696 31.21 6.07 -36.83
CA LYS A 696 32.45 5.35 -37.14
C LYS A 696 33.23 6.17 -38.16
N ASN A 697 34.40 6.68 -37.77
CA ASN A 697 35.30 7.39 -38.69
C ASN A 697 35.62 6.48 -39.89
N LYS A 698 35.63 7.07 -41.09
CA LYS A 698 36.16 6.38 -42.27
C LYS A 698 37.68 6.31 -42.10
N GLU A 699 38.17 5.18 -41.62
CA GLU A 699 39.58 4.81 -41.73
C GLU A 699 39.94 4.48 -43.18
#